data_AF-A0A1V6D1Z2-F1
#
_entry.id   AF-A0A1V6D1Z2-F1
#
_cell.length_a   1.000
_cell.length_b   1.000
_cell.length_c   1.000
_cell.angle_alpha   90.00
_cell.angle_beta   90.00
_cell.angle_gamma   90.00
#
_symmetry.space_group_name_H-M   'P 1'
#
loop_
_entity.id
_entity.type
_entity.pdbx_description
1 polymer ?
#
loop_
_entity_poly.entity_id
_entity_poly.type
_entity_poly.pdbx_seq_one_letter_code
_entity_poly.pdbx_strand_id
1 'polypeptide(L)'
;MSCMSQSTVRAAWAIAGVWVGLWCGAAGAEGAEKAPVGSARPAGSGNGAALADLDILGEDCPRVFFFRASEGFAANARMEYPRWERSFERLMGIMGKALDEEVIGRETRNGEFFTRFKRSHPRQAVLLHYNGNARDPRWHGERFAAGQWLYYNGARVLKDVPAEAGESEIHVNNPALFRVQTGRYRTANEDVGLCELDASGRPDWSRCEQVQLVSIDRQRKVLRVKRGCYGTAPRSFAGGRAYAAAHVSEGPWGAKNNLLWAYNYSTRCPKDSRGRTCGQVHAEHLAELLGPGGKLEAFDGLEFDVLHHVCPPLRGNRGSDCDADGQADGGVFDGVNEYGRGVIEFCRELRRRLGERRILQADCTLGAEGEAAQRAFGLLNGVESEGWPRLRDYTHFHDWSGGLNRLGYWRANSRGPVLSYVNHKFIMPGEKPGQTLMPELPFGVHRLVFAAAVMSDAAICYSLPPADKGGELIGVWDELWMGEEKKLGYLGKPLGPAVHLAMERPDVLKGIGLPPSPQLAGRLATGDAELSVADGVLTARAKADKAASFRLRLAGLACPEGELVVRLKASADPPRGMPRECARIVKVSLVEPGRPAAASMPKGAERPPQYLMAYLGERAFEATFYFRQAGPMAGVDLEFESAGPVRIEALTAHAHGDAMVRAFERGAVLANPSKRPYTFDLGRLWPGRAFRRLKATRGQDTAANDGSAVGDSLTLQALEGLFLVRTR
;
A
#
# COMPACT_ATOMS: atom_id res chain seq x y z
N MET A 1 -22.70 51.58 17.98
CA MET A 1 -23.34 52.68 17.22
C MET A 1 -22.91 52.50 15.77
N SER A 2 -23.75 52.29 14.76
CA SER A 2 -25.23 52.23 14.60
C SER A 2 -25.55 51.03 13.63
N CYS A 3 -26.61 50.22 13.72
CA CYS A 3 -28.00 50.43 13.24
C CYS A 3 -28.12 51.19 11.89
N MET A 4 -28.93 50.82 10.89
CA MET A 4 -29.92 49.72 10.64
C MET A 4 -30.16 49.62 9.09
N SER A 5 -31.04 48.84 8.43
CA SER A 5 -32.09 47.85 8.77
C SER A 5 -32.54 47.02 7.54
N GLN A 6 -32.65 45.70 7.71
CA GLN A 6 -33.77 44.81 7.29
C GLN A 6 -34.71 45.14 6.10
N SER A 7 -34.78 44.21 5.13
CA SER A 7 -35.99 43.68 4.43
C SER A 7 -35.50 42.68 3.36
N THR A 8 -35.95 41.43 3.16
CA THR A 8 -37.23 40.69 3.38
C THR A 8 -38.27 40.87 2.26
N VAL A 9 -38.22 39.97 1.26
CA VAL A 9 -39.32 39.68 0.33
C VAL A 9 -39.47 38.16 0.20
N ARG A 10 -40.71 37.66 0.28
CA ARG A 10 -41.10 36.30 -0.11
C ARG A 10 -41.87 36.35 -1.42
N ALA A 11 -41.62 35.42 -2.32
CA ALA A 11 -42.58 35.00 -3.34
C ALA A 11 -42.37 33.50 -3.62
N ALA A 12 -43.45 32.76 -3.84
CA ALA A 12 -43.41 31.34 -4.13
C ALA A 12 -44.25 31.06 -5.38
N TRP A 13 -43.83 30.08 -6.19
CA TRP A 13 -44.67 29.46 -7.20
C TRP A 13 -44.43 27.95 -7.18
N ALA A 14 -45.53 27.21 -7.27
CA ALA A 14 -45.56 25.78 -7.50
C ALA A 14 -46.62 25.50 -8.56
N ILE A 15 -46.43 24.48 -9.39
CA ILE A 15 -47.45 23.86 -10.22
C ILE A 15 -47.02 22.41 -10.47
N ALA A 16 -47.98 21.49 -10.48
CA ALA A 16 -47.76 20.07 -10.72
C ALA A 16 -48.10 19.69 -12.17
N GLY A 17 -47.52 18.58 -12.65
CA GLY A 17 -47.80 18.03 -13.99
C GLY A 17 -47.66 16.52 -14.00
N VAL A 18 -48.74 15.82 -13.67
CA VAL A 18 -48.85 14.35 -13.79
C VAL A 18 -49.33 14.01 -15.20
N TRP A 19 -48.73 13.00 -15.83
CA TRP A 19 -49.37 12.25 -16.91
C TRP A 19 -49.15 10.75 -16.74
N VAL A 20 -50.17 9.97 -17.09
CA VAL A 20 -50.23 8.51 -17.00
C VAL A 20 -50.49 7.95 -18.39
N GLY A 21 -49.87 6.82 -18.74
CA GLY A 21 -50.09 6.14 -20.01
C GLY A 21 -49.70 4.66 -19.93
N LEU A 22 -50.64 3.81 -19.55
CA LEU A 22 -50.54 2.37 -19.84
C LEU A 22 -50.85 2.16 -21.33
N TRP A 23 -50.23 1.16 -21.94
CA TRP A 23 -50.93 0.28 -22.89
C TRP A 23 -50.32 -1.11 -22.88
N CYS A 24 -51.14 -2.14 -23.13
CA CYS A 24 -50.72 -3.53 -23.18
C CYS A 24 -51.00 -4.11 -24.57
N GLY A 25 -50.13 -5.00 -25.03
CA GLY A 25 -50.29 -5.78 -26.27
C GLY A 25 -49.45 -7.05 -26.15
N ALA A 26 -49.94 -8.18 -26.66
CA ALA A 26 -49.41 -9.50 -26.34
C ALA A 26 -49.22 -10.41 -27.56
N ALA A 27 -48.33 -11.39 -27.39
CA ALA A 27 -48.16 -12.63 -28.14
C ALA A 27 -47.75 -12.55 -29.64
N GLY A 28 -46.70 -13.30 -29.95
CA GLY A 28 -46.15 -13.60 -31.28
C GLY A 28 -44.95 -14.53 -31.09
N ALA A 29 -44.78 -15.56 -31.93
CA ALA A 29 -43.95 -16.72 -31.60
C ALA A 29 -42.82 -17.01 -32.61
N GLU A 30 -41.91 -17.89 -32.17
CA GLU A 30 -40.95 -18.71 -32.95
C GLU A 30 -39.76 -18.05 -33.69
N GLY A 31 -38.56 -18.60 -33.42
CA GLY A 31 -37.71 -19.14 -34.49
C GLY A 31 -36.66 -18.23 -35.16
N ALA A 32 -35.53 -17.92 -34.47
CA ALA A 32 -34.25 -17.67 -35.14
C ALA A 32 -33.05 -17.79 -34.17
N GLU A 33 -31.95 -18.42 -34.62
CA GLU A 33 -30.65 -18.38 -33.93
C GLU A 33 -30.03 -16.98 -34.00
N LYS A 34 -29.38 -16.51 -32.92
CA LYS A 34 -28.48 -15.34 -32.97
C LYS A 34 -27.24 -15.48 -32.09
N ALA A 35 -26.12 -15.05 -32.64
CA ALA A 35 -24.84 -14.84 -31.98
C ALA A 35 -24.94 -13.82 -30.82
N PRO A 36 -24.00 -13.81 -29.85
CA PRO A 36 -24.07 -12.93 -28.68
C PRO A 36 -24.05 -11.45 -29.06
N VAL A 37 -25.19 -10.78 -28.88
CA VAL A 37 -25.31 -9.32 -29.01
C VAL A 37 -24.70 -8.65 -27.76
N GLY A 38 -23.90 -7.62 -27.98
CA GLY A 38 -23.20 -6.90 -26.91
C GLY A 38 -24.15 -6.22 -25.91
N SER A 39 -23.71 -6.12 -24.66
CA SER A 39 -24.47 -5.45 -23.59
C SER A 39 -24.62 -3.95 -23.86
N ALA A 40 -25.86 -3.49 -23.99
CA ALA A 40 -26.17 -2.08 -24.09
C ALA A 40 -25.71 -1.33 -22.81
N ARG A 41 -24.96 -0.23 -22.98
CA ARG A 41 -24.58 0.63 -21.86
C ARG A 41 -25.83 1.32 -21.30
N PRO A 42 -26.10 1.26 -19.98
CA PRO A 42 -27.11 2.13 -19.39
C PRO A 42 -26.65 3.59 -19.47
N ALA A 43 -27.49 4.46 -20.02
CA ALA A 43 -27.19 5.88 -20.19
C ALA A 43 -27.34 6.65 -18.86
N GLY A 44 -26.34 6.51 -17.98
CA GLY A 44 -26.19 7.32 -16.77
C GLY A 44 -25.34 8.56 -17.03
N SER A 45 -25.96 9.74 -17.05
CA SER A 45 -25.31 11.01 -17.39
C SER A 45 -24.44 11.56 -16.25
N GLY A 46 -23.15 11.21 -16.27
CA GLY A 46 -22.11 11.88 -15.50
C GLY A 46 -20.88 12.09 -16.38
N ASN A 47 -20.44 13.35 -16.55
CA ASN A 47 -19.36 13.76 -17.47
C ASN A 47 -17.93 13.39 -16.99
N GLY A 48 -17.79 12.28 -16.26
CA GLY A 48 -16.51 11.64 -16.04
C GLY A 48 -16.17 10.74 -17.22
N ALA A 49 -14.95 10.86 -17.74
CA ALA A 49 -14.42 9.97 -18.78
C ALA A 49 -14.45 8.50 -18.33
N ALA A 50 -14.28 7.56 -19.27
CA ALA A 50 -14.00 6.18 -18.89
C ALA A 50 -12.59 6.07 -18.32
N LEU A 51 -12.32 5.12 -17.43
CA LEU A 51 -10.96 4.89 -16.93
C LEU A 51 -9.98 4.59 -18.08
N ALA A 52 -10.44 3.98 -19.16
CA ALA A 52 -9.65 3.72 -20.38
C ALA A 52 -9.23 5.00 -21.14
N ASP A 53 -9.84 6.16 -20.86
CA ASP A 53 -9.49 7.44 -21.47
C ASP A 53 -8.38 8.18 -20.70
N LEU A 54 -7.97 7.68 -19.53
CA LEU A 54 -6.98 8.32 -18.67
C LEU A 54 -5.56 8.06 -19.16
N ASP A 55 -4.76 9.13 -19.31
CA ASP A 55 -3.40 9.03 -19.85
C ASP A 55 -2.49 8.12 -19.01
N ILE A 56 -2.67 8.10 -17.67
CA ILE A 56 -1.93 7.22 -16.75
C ILE A 56 -2.25 5.73 -16.95
N LEU A 57 -3.38 5.39 -17.57
CA LEU A 57 -3.79 4.02 -17.90
C LEU A 57 -3.48 3.63 -19.35
N GLY A 58 -2.87 4.53 -20.14
CA GLY A 58 -2.32 4.22 -21.45
C GLY A 58 -1.06 3.35 -21.40
N GLU A 59 -0.61 2.91 -22.58
CA GLU A 59 0.52 1.97 -22.74
C GLU A 59 1.88 2.67 -22.90
N ASP A 60 1.91 4.00 -23.09
CA ASP A 60 3.11 4.77 -23.38
C ASP A 60 3.89 5.12 -22.10
N CYS A 61 5.15 4.68 -22.02
CA CYS A 61 6.02 4.89 -20.86
C CYS A 61 6.94 6.13 -20.98
N PRO A 62 7.36 6.74 -19.86
CA PRO A 62 6.94 6.45 -18.48
C PRO A 62 5.55 7.00 -18.18
N ARG A 63 4.80 6.30 -17.31
CA ARG A 63 3.48 6.71 -16.82
C ARG A 63 3.66 7.48 -15.51
N VAL A 64 3.25 8.75 -15.44
CA VAL A 64 3.75 9.70 -14.41
C VAL A 64 2.69 10.64 -13.84
N PHE A 65 2.67 10.88 -12.53
CA PHE A 65 1.69 11.77 -11.86
C PHE A 65 2.23 12.42 -10.58
N PHE A 66 1.59 13.50 -10.11
CA PHE A 66 2.00 14.22 -8.89
C PHE A 66 1.41 13.60 -7.61
N PHE A 67 2.28 13.32 -6.63
CA PHE A 67 1.89 12.80 -5.31
C PHE A 67 1.98 13.89 -4.23
N ARG A 68 0.85 14.18 -3.56
CA ARG A 68 0.66 15.01 -2.36
C ARG A 68 1.21 16.45 -2.32
N ALA A 69 2.05 16.87 -3.25
CA ALA A 69 2.38 18.29 -3.41
C ALA A 69 1.11 19.12 -3.74
N SER A 70 0.21 18.53 -4.52
CA SER A 70 -1.12 19.04 -4.86
C SER A 70 -1.97 19.37 -3.61
N GLU A 71 -2.12 18.45 -2.64
CA GLU A 71 -2.84 18.70 -1.37
C GLU A 71 -2.16 19.78 -0.53
N GLY A 72 -0.83 19.85 -0.58
CA GLY A 72 0.00 20.75 0.21
C GLY A 72 -0.20 22.20 -0.19
N PHE A 73 -0.15 22.48 -1.50
CA PHE A 73 -0.39 23.82 -2.03
C PHE A 73 -1.87 24.20 -2.06
N ALA A 74 -2.80 23.26 -2.34
CA ALA A 74 -4.24 23.56 -2.35
C ALA A 74 -4.79 24.01 -0.98
N ALA A 75 -4.29 23.42 0.12
CA ALA A 75 -4.71 23.81 1.46
C ALA A 75 -4.12 25.15 1.94
N ASN A 76 -3.10 25.69 1.26
CA ASN A 76 -2.54 26.99 1.60
C ASN A 76 -3.49 28.11 1.14
N ALA A 77 -4.11 28.82 2.09
CA ALA A 77 -5.09 29.88 1.81
C ALA A 77 -4.57 31.05 0.93
N ARG A 78 -3.26 31.17 0.71
CA ARG A 78 -2.65 32.14 -0.22
C ARG A 78 -2.42 31.58 -1.63
N MET A 79 -2.83 30.33 -1.90
CA MET A 79 -2.69 29.69 -3.20
C MET A 79 -3.94 29.91 -4.05
N GLU A 80 -3.73 30.58 -5.18
CA GLU A 80 -4.74 30.81 -6.21
C GLU A 80 -4.83 29.64 -7.19
N TYR A 81 -6.06 29.24 -7.51
CA TYR A 81 -6.32 28.06 -8.33
C TYR A 81 -5.58 28.07 -9.69
N PRO A 82 -5.55 29.16 -10.49
CA PRO A 82 -4.88 29.14 -11.80
C PRO A 82 -3.34 29.00 -11.73
N ARG A 83 -2.72 29.35 -10.59
CA ARG A 83 -1.27 29.11 -10.38
C ARG A 83 -1.01 27.65 -10.00
N TRP A 84 -1.90 27.09 -9.18
CA TRP A 84 -1.87 25.70 -8.79
C TRP A 84 -2.13 24.77 -10.00
N GLU A 85 -3.20 25.01 -10.75
CA GLU A 85 -3.58 24.25 -11.97
C GLU A 85 -2.42 24.16 -12.95
N ARG A 86 -1.83 25.30 -13.35
CA ARG A 86 -0.64 25.36 -14.23
C ARG A 86 0.57 24.58 -13.72
N SER A 87 0.70 24.43 -12.41
CA SER A 87 1.81 23.67 -11.81
C SER A 87 1.56 22.16 -11.83
N PHE A 88 0.30 21.73 -11.86
CA PHE A 88 -0.12 20.34 -11.69
C PHE A 88 -0.71 19.70 -12.97
N GLU A 89 -1.11 20.47 -13.97
CA GLU A 89 -1.57 20.01 -15.30
C GLU A 89 -0.47 19.35 -16.17
N ARG A 90 0.78 19.34 -15.70
CA ARG A 90 1.97 18.99 -16.48
C ARG A 90 2.29 17.49 -16.54
N LEU A 91 1.60 16.66 -15.76
CA LEU A 91 1.76 15.19 -15.72
C LEU A 91 0.40 14.51 -15.96
N MET A 92 0.35 13.18 -15.98
CA MET A 92 -0.88 12.41 -16.30
C MET A 92 -1.90 12.36 -15.14
N GLY A 93 -1.71 13.11 -14.06
CA GLY A 93 -2.63 13.14 -12.92
C GLY A 93 -2.09 13.77 -11.65
N ILE A 94 -2.95 13.81 -10.63
CA ILE A 94 -2.70 14.27 -9.26
C ILE A 94 -3.28 13.29 -8.23
N MET A 95 -2.65 13.22 -7.07
CA MET A 95 -3.12 12.46 -5.90
C MET A 95 -2.91 13.21 -4.60
N GLY A 96 -3.84 13.10 -3.66
CA GLY A 96 -3.69 13.65 -2.30
C GLY A 96 -4.93 13.58 -1.43
N LYS A 97 -4.78 13.92 -0.15
CA LYS A 97 -5.88 13.98 0.84
C LYS A 97 -6.77 15.19 0.57
N ALA A 98 -8.05 14.91 0.35
CA ALA A 98 -9.11 15.90 0.11
C ALA A 98 -10.21 15.87 1.20
N LEU A 99 -9.95 15.17 2.31
CA LEU A 99 -10.85 14.94 3.43
C LEU A 99 -10.11 15.25 4.74
N ASP A 100 -10.89 15.47 5.80
CA ASP A 100 -10.39 15.66 7.16
C ASP A 100 -10.27 14.33 7.94
N GLU A 101 -10.06 13.19 7.24
CA GLU A 101 -9.99 11.86 7.86
C GLU A 101 -8.72 11.68 8.70
N GLU A 102 -7.65 12.36 8.32
CA GLU A 102 -6.33 12.33 8.96
C GLU A 102 -5.77 13.74 9.25
N VAL A 103 -5.99 14.66 8.32
CA VAL A 103 -5.42 16.01 8.36
C VAL A 103 -6.56 17.02 8.35
N ILE A 104 -6.85 17.60 9.50
CA ILE A 104 -7.92 18.61 9.64
C ILE A 104 -7.62 19.84 8.77
N GLY A 105 -8.65 20.38 8.11
CA GLY A 105 -8.60 21.56 7.24
C GLY A 105 -8.24 21.28 5.79
N ARG A 106 -8.20 20.01 5.35
CA ARG A 106 -8.00 19.65 3.93
C ARG A 106 -9.30 19.77 3.15
N GLU A 107 -10.41 19.31 3.71
CA GLU A 107 -11.72 19.26 3.06
C GLU A 107 -12.19 20.65 2.63
N THR A 108 -11.83 21.70 3.40
CA THR A 108 -12.18 23.11 3.18
C THR A 108 -11.82 23.69 1.82
N ARG A 109 -10.79 23.15 1.12
CA ARG A 109 -10.37 23.64 -0.22
C ARG A 109 -10.00 22.53 -1.20
N ASN A 110 -9.43 21.42 -0.73
CA ASN A 110 -8.86 20.42 -1.63
C ASN A 110 -9.94 19.71 -2.45
N GLY A 111 -11.13 19.47 -1.88
CA GLY A 111 -12.26 18.89 -2.61
C GLY A 111 -12.68 19.73 -3.81
N GLU A 112 -12.74 21.06 -3.67
CA GLU A 112 -13.04 21.98 -4.79
C GLU A 112 -11.91 21.97 -5.82
N PHE A 113 -10.66 22.17 -5.39
CA PHE A 113 -9.49 22.25 -6.27
C PHE A 113 -9.35 20.99 -7.14
N PHE A 114 -9.46 19.79 -6.54
CA PHE A 114 -9.31 18.52 -7.25
C PHE A 114 -10.52 18.24 -8.16
N THR A 115 -11.74 18.58 -7.72
CA THR A 115 -12.96 18.45 -8.54
C THR A 115 -12.95 19.38 -9.75
N ARG A 116 -12.46 20.62 -9.57
CA ARG A 116 -12.30 21.59 -10.66
C ARG A 116 -11.22 21.14 -11.64
N PHE A 117 -10.08 20.66 -11.13
CA PHE A 117 -8.99 20.12 -11.94
C PHE A 117 -9.45 18.98 -12.85
N LYS A 118 -10.24 18.02 -12.32
CA LYS A 118 -10.79 16.93 -13.15
C LYS A 118 -11.66 17.45 -14.30
N ARG A 119 -12.44 18.51 -14.07
CA ARG A 119 -13.32 19.12 -15.09
C ARG A 119 -12.52 19.87 -16.16
N SER A 120 -11.41 20.51 -15.81
CA SER A 120 -10.45 21.10 -16.75
C SER A 120 -9.70 20.02 -17.56
N HIS A 121 -9.26 18.95 -16.89
CA HIS A 121 -8.33 17.95 -17.41
C HIS A 121 -8.90 16.52 -17.35
N PRO A 122 -9.95 16.18 -18.11
CA PRO A 122 -10.69 14.92 -17.95
C PRO A 122 -9.86 13.64 -18.21
N ARG A 123 -8.76 13.74 -18.97
CA ARG A 123 -7.81 12.64 -19.22
C ARG A 123 -6.78 12.43 -18.11
N GLN A 124 -6.59 13.41 -17.23
CA GLN A 124 -5.65 13.31 -16.13
C GLN A 124 -6.34 12.67 -14.92
N ALA A 125 -5.64 11.74 -14.26
CA ALA A 125 -6.20 11.02 -13.12
C ALA A 125 -6.26 11.90 -11.87
N VAL A 126 -7.35 11.82 -11.11
CA VAL A 126 -7.55 12.49 -9.83
C VAL A 126 -7.89 11.46 -8.77
N LEU A 127 -6.92 11.15 -7.91
CA LEU A 127 -7.01 10.06 -6.93
C LEU A 127 -7.02 10.59 -5.49
N LEU A 128 -7.93 10.05 -4.67
CA LEU A 128 -7.99 10.34 -3.24
C LEU A 128 -6.96 9.48 -2.53
N HIS A 129 -5.94 10.12 -1.96
CA HIS A 129 -5.10 9.47 -0.95
C HIS A 129 -5.92 9.43 0.35
N TYR A 130 -6.10 8.27 0.97
CA TYR A 130 -6.98 8.08 2.12
C TYR A 130 -6.32 7.17 3.15
N ASN A 131 -6.36 7.51 4.45
CA ASN A 131 -5.64 6.74 5.48
C ASN A 131 -5.93 5.23 5.42
N GLY A 132 -7.20 4.79 5.51
CA GLY A 132 -7.60 3.38 5.33
C GLY A 132 -7.56 2.52 6.60
N ASN A 133 -6.52 2.62 7.42
CA ASN A 133 -6.36 1.85 8.66
C ASN A 133 -7.09 2.49 9.85
N ALA A 134 -7.21 3.83 9.86
CA ALA A 134 -7.71 4.63 10.95
C ALA A 134 -8.43 5.92 10.46
N ARG A 135 -8.95 6.71 11.41
CA ARG A 135 -9.38 8.11 11.21
C ARG A 135 -9.29 8.95 12.47
N ASP A 136 -9.33 10.28 12.35
CA ASP A 136 -9.62 11.17 13.47
C ASP A 136 -11.05 10.90 13.97
N PRO A 137 -11.28 10.58 15.26
CA PRO A 137 -12.61 10.32 15.81
C PRO A 137 -13.57 11.51 15.72
N ARG A 138 -13.07 12.72 15.43
CA ARG A 138 -13.87 13.93 15.23
C ARG A 138 -14.48 14.02 13.83
N TRP A 139 -13.96 13.29 12.83
CA TRP A 139 -14.44 13.32 11.45
C TRP A 139 -15.31 12.10 11.15
N HIS A 140 -16.63 12.28 11.19
CA HIS A 140 -17.62 11.23 10.93
C HIS A 140 -17.46 9.96 11.80
N GLY A 141 -16.99 10.12 13.03
CA GLY A 141 -16.84 9.02 14.00
C GLY A 141 -18.18 8.45 14.48
N GLU A 142 -19.23 9.28 14.50
CA GLU A 142 -20.60 8.94 14.90
C GLU A 142 -21.28 7.87 14.03
N ARG A 143 -20.70 7.57 12.85
CA ARG A 143 -21.19 6.53 11.95
C ARG A 143 -20.90 5.11 12.45
N PHE A 144 -19.94 4.94 13.36
CA PHE A 144 -19.44 3.65 13.82
C PHE A 144 -19.90 3.35 15.25
N ALA A 145 -20.35 2.12 15.51
CA ALA A 145 -20.62 1.65 16.86
C ALA A 145 -19.29 1.50 17.63
N ALA A 146 -19.28 1.65 18.96
CA ALA A 146 -18.01 1.74 19.70
C ALA A 146 -17.11 0.51 19.53
N GLY A 147 -17.66 -0.71 19.54
CA GLY A 147 -16.91 -1.95 19.29
C GLY A 147 -16.44 -2.16 17.84
N GLN A 148 -16.79 -1.27 16.91
CA GLN A 148 -16.22 -1.23 15.56
C GLN A 148 -14.88 -0.49 15.52
N TRP A 149 -14.49 0.20 16.59
CA TRP A 149 -13.11 0.65 16.82
C TRP A 149 -12.28 -0.48 17.44
N LEU A 150 -10.99 -0.50 17.12
CA LEU A 150 -10.07 -1.49 17.66
C LEU A 150 -9.48 -1.03 19.00
N TYR A 151 -9.64 -1.84 20.04
CA TYR A 151 -9.11 -1.55 21.38
C TYR A 151 -7.88 -2.41 21.70
N TYR A 152 -7.04 -1.94 22.62
CA TYR A 152 -6.13 -2.82 23.35
C TYR A 152 -6.87 -3.45 24.53
N ASN A 153 -6.47 -4.67 24.92
CA ASN A 153 -6.96 -5.27 26.17
C ASN A 153 -6.74 -4.31 27.37
N GLY A 154 -7.78 -4.17 28.19
CA GLY A 154 -7.95 -3.11 29.17
C GLY A 154 -8.06 -3.58 30.62
N ALA A 155 -8.63 -2.72 31.47
CA ALA A 155 -8.65 -2.86 32.92
C ALA A 155 -10.08 -2.74 33.49
N ARG A 156 -10.38 -3.49 34.55
CA ARG A 156 -11.65 -3.34 35.29
C ARG A 156 -11.65 -2.07 36.12
N VAL A 157 -12.73 -1.31 36.06
CA VAL A 157 -12.97 -0.12 36.89
C VAL A 157 -13.36 -0.59 38.30
N LEU A 158 -12.76 0.01 39.34
CA LEU A 158 -12.83 -0.48 40.72
C LEU A 158 -13.81 0.25 41.63
N LYS A 159 -14.20 1.47 41.30
CA LYS A 159 -15.15 2.30 42.07
C LYS A 159 -16.22 2.86 41.14
N ASP A 160 -17.31 3.34 41.73
CA ASP A 160 -18.33 4.08 40.99
C ASP A 160 -17.73 5.34 40.34
N VAL A 161 -18.16 5.60 39.12
CA VAL A 161 -17.82 6.79 38.32
C VAL A 161 -19.13 7.54 38.08
N PRO A 162 -19.28 8.80 38.52
CA PRO A 162 -20.50 9.57 38.31
C PRO A 162 -20.63 10.06 36.87
N ALA A 163 -21.85 10.42 36.46
CA ALA A 163 -22.17 10.98 35.14
C ALA A 163 -21.83 12.49 35.04
N GLU A 164 -20.62 12.86 35.44
CA GLU A 164 -20.17 14.25 35.58
C GLU A 164 -19.29 14.69 34.40
N ALA A 165 -19.44 15.94 33.97
CA ALA A 165 -18.63 16.56 32.93
C ALA A 165 -17.33 17.16 33.50
N GLY A 166 -16.34 17.39 32.64
CA GLY A 166 -15.03 17.90 33.04
C GLY A 166 -14.00 16.78 33.16
N GLU A 167 -13.27 16.72 34.28
CA GLU A 167 -12.28 15.68 34.55
C GLU A 167 -12.70 14.79 35.73
N SER A 168 -12.35 13.49 35.69
CA SER A 168 -12.62 12.54 36.77
C SER A 168 -11.44 11.62 37.04
N GLU A 169 -11.32 11.12 38.27
CA GLU A 169 -10.42 10.03 38.65
C GLU A 169 -11.12 8.67 38.47
N ILE A 170 -10.63 7.85 37.53
CA ILE A 170 -11.11 6.48 37.30
C ILE A 170 -10.14 5.50 37.97
N HIS A 171 -10.56 4.86 39.07
CA HIS A 171 -9.76 3.79 39.69
C HIS A 171 -9.85 2.51 38.85
N VAL A 172 -8.71 1.89 38.53
CA VAL A 172 -8.63 0.69 37.68
C VAL A 172 -7.77 -0.42 38.31
N ASN A 173 -8.04 -1.68 38.01
CA ASN A 173 -7.26 -2.80 38.57
C ASN A 173 -5.80 -2.82 38.08
N ASN A 174 -5.56 -2.37 36.84
CA ASN A 174 -4.25 -2.34 36.19
C ASN A 174 -4.02 -1.03 35.39
N PRO A 175 -3.42 0.01 35.99
CA PRO A 175 -3.09 1.26 35.28
C PRO A 175 -1.94 1.09 34.27
N ALA A 176 -1.26 -0.06 34.24
CA ALA A 176 -0.11 -0.28 33.36
C ALA A 176 -0.49 -0.61 31.91
N LEU A 177 -1.77 -0.61 31.53
CA LEU A 177 -2.21 -0.82 30.14
C LEU A 177 -2.31 0.48 29.33
N PHE A 178 -2.38 1.64 29.99
CA PHE A 178 -2.57 2.97 29.40
C PHE A 178 -1.25 3.75 29.26
N ARG A 179 -1.18 4.74 28.35
CA ARG A 179 0.00 5.60 28.13
C ARG A 179 -0.37 7.07 27.97
N VAL A 180 0.47 7.91 28.58
CA VAL A 180 0.62 9.34 28.26
C VAL A 180 1.85 9.53 27.37
N GLN A 181 2.00 10.69 26.73
CA GLN A 181 3.15 11.03 25.86
C GLN A 181 3.38 10.00 24.74
N THR A 182 2.29 9.58 24.11
CA THR A 182 2.20 8.61 23.01
C THR A 182 2.20 9.28 21.63
N GLY A 183 2.06 8.47 20.58
CA GLY A 183 2.00 8.91 19.18
C GLY A 183 3.35 9.33 18.60
N ARG A 184 3.33 9.69 17.31
CA ARG A 184 4.52 9.97 16.48
C ARG A 184 5.50 10.96 17.11
N TYR A 185 5.00 12.02 17.76
CA TYR A 185 5.82 13.08 18.38
C TYR A 185 5.94 12.98 19.92
N ARG A 186 5.31 11.98 20.56
CA ARG A 186 5.22 11.84 22.04
C ARG A 186 4.54 13.00 22.78
N THR A 187 3.69 13.74 22.09
CA THR A 187 2.96 14.91 22.63
C THR A 187 1.48 14.65 22.93
N ALA A 188 0.94 13.51 22.52
CA ALA A 188 -0.46 13.13 22.76
C ALA A 188 -0.59 12.21 23.97
N ASN A 189 -1.80 12.11 24.52
CA ASN A 189 -2.18 11.04 25.45
C ASN A 189 -3.19 10.11 24.77
N GLU A 190 -3.33 8.88 25.27
CA GLU A 190 -4.29 7.93 24.69
C GLU A 190 -5.75 8.31 24.94
N ASP A 191 -6.59 8.04 23.95
CA ASP A 191 -8.03 8.02 24.13
C ASP A 191 -8.46 6.65 24.67
N VAL A 192 -9.49 6.65 25.51
CA VAL A 192 -9.95 5.47 26.27
C VAL A 192 -11.45 5.31 26.10
N GLY A 193 -11.89 4.10 25.75
CA GLY A 193 -13.28 3.70 25.88
C GLY A 193 -13.57 3.24 27.31
N LEU A 194 -14.61 3.78 27.93
CA LEU A 194 -15.22 3.24 29.14
C LEU A 194 -16.49 2.50 28.74
N CYS A 195 -16.72 1.31 29.27
CA CYS A 195 -17.91 0.50 28.99
C CYS A 195 -18.38 -0.27 30.22
N GLU A 196 -19.65 -0.67 30.22
CA GLU A 196 -20.20 -1.56 31.24
C GLU A 196 -19.75 -3.02 31.01
N LEU A 197 -19.96 -3.89 31.98
CA LEU A 197 -19.69 -5.32 31.87
C LEU A 197 -21.01 -6.11 31.83
N ASP A 198 -21.09 -7.10 30.93
CA ASP A 198 -22.24 -7.97 30.73
C ASP A 198 -22.43 -8.99 31.88
N ALA A 199 -23.43 -9.86 31.77
CA ALA A 199 -23.70 -10.89 32.79
C ALA A 199 -22.55 -11.91 32.95
N SER A 200 -21.77 -12.17 31.90
CA SER A 200 -20.57 -13.02 31.93
C SER A 200 -19.31 -12.28 32.41
N GLY A 201 -19.38 -10.95 32.55
CA GLY A 201 -18.27 -10.11 32.98
C GLY A 201 -17.33 -9.68 31.85
N ARG A 202 -17.78 -9.70 30.59
CA ARG A 202 -17.09 -9.17 29.38
C ARG A 202 -17.57 -7.73 29.05
N PRO A 203 -16.80 -6.91 28.31
CA PRO A 203 -17.19 -5.57 27.90
C PRO A 203 -18.50 -5.50 27.08
N ASP A 204 -19.39 -4.59 27.46
CA ASP A 204 -20.56 -4.20 26.67
C ASP A 204 -20.32 -2.84 26.00
N TRP A 205 -19.77 -2.91 24.77
CA TRP A 205 -19.51 -1.74 23.94
C TRP A 205 -20.78 -1.06 23.37
N SER A 206 -21.98 -1.58 23.62
CA SER A 206 -23.23 -0.83 23.36
C SER A 206 -23.52 0.22 24.44
N ARG A 207 -22.90 0.08 25.63
CA ARG A 207 -23.10 0.93 26.81
C ARG A 207 -21.80 1.63 27.22
N CYS A 208 -21.31 2.50 26.34
CA CYS A 208 -19.99 3.12 26.44
C CYS A 208 -19.99 4.66 26.60
N GLU A 209 -18.84 5.19 27.04
CA GLU A 209 -18.42 6.58 26.95
C GLU A 209 -17.00 6.61 26.36
N GLN A 210 -16.64 7.64 25.59
CA GLN A 210 -15.27 7.85 25.11
C GLN A 210 -14.64 9.02 25.89
N VAL A 211 -13.46 8.81 26.46
CA VAL A 211 -12.76 9.77 27.32
C VAL A 211 -11.32 9.99 26.85
N GLN A 212 -10.76 11.17 27.11
CA GLN A 212 -9.37 11.48 26.80
C GLN A 212 -8.51 11.39 28.07
N LEU A 213 -7.38 10.67 28.03
CA LEU A 213 -6.50 10.54 29.19
C LEU A 213 -5.72 11.84 29.46
N VAL A 214 -5.69 12.28 30.71
CA VAL A 214 -4.95 13.46 31.18
C VAL A 214 -3.68 13.03 31.91
N SER A 215 -3.77 12.10 32.86
CA SER A 215 -2.62 11.53 33.57
C SER A 215 -2.88 10.13 34.13
N ILE A 216 -1.81 9.44 34.55
CA ILE A 216 -1.86 8.11 35.19
C ILE A 216 -1.13 8.18 36.53
N ASP A 217 -1.82 7.85 37.62
CA ASP A 217 -1.20 7.50 38.89
C ASP A 217 -1.10 5.98 39.01
N ARG A 218 0.14 5.47 39.01
CA ARG A 218 0.42 4.03 39.08
C ARG A 218 0.36 3.47 40.50
N GLN A 219 0.47 4.31 41.54
CA GLN A 219 0.42 3.91 42.94
C GLN A 219 -1.02 3.88 43.45
N ARG A 220 -1.78 4.97 43.26
CA ARG A 220 -3.22 5.06 43.57
C ARG A 220 -4.11 4.27 42.58
N LYS A 221 -3.50 3.76 41.50
CA LYS A 221 -4.15 3.08 40.36
C LYS A 221 -5.29 3.90 39.75
N VAL A 222 -5.02 5.17 39.49
CA VAL A 222 -5.99 6.14 38.95
C VAL A 222 -5.60 6.53 37.51
N LEU A 223 -6.59 6.58 36.64
CA LEU A 223 -6.54 7.33 35.39
C LEU A 223 -7.28 8.66 35.61
N ARG A 224 -6.63 9.80 35.43
CA ARG A 224 -7.32 11.09 35.37
C ARG A 224 -7.73 11.31 33.92
N VAL A 225 -9.01 11.45 33.64
CA VAL A 225 -9.56 11.52 32.26
C VAL A 225 -10.50 12.70 32.10
N LYS A 226 -10.56 13.26 30.89
CA LYS A 226 -11.60 14.20 30.48
C LYS A 226 -12.82 13.44 29.94
N ARG A 227 -13.98 13.71 30.53
CA ARG A 227 -15.26 13.03 30.31
C ARG A 227 -15.99 13.53 29.06
N GLY A 228 -16.91 12.71 28.54
CA GLY A 228 -17.79 13.08 27.43
C GLY A 228 -17.06 13.60 26.19
N CYS A 229 -16.05 12.87 25.72
CA CYS A 229 -15.31 13.23 24.51
C CYS A 229 -15.91 12.56 23.27
N TYR A 230 -15.45 12.98 22.09
CA TYR A 230 -15.69 12.27 20.82
C TYR A 230 -17.16 12.00 20.47
N GLY A 231 -18.02 12.99 20.74
CA GLY A 231 -19.46 12.90 20.48
C GLY A 231 -20.26 12.11 21.54
N THR A 232 -19.60 11.57 22.57
CA THR A 232 -20.27 10.92 23.70
C THR A 232 -20.54 11.89 24.85
N ALA A 233 -21.50 11.56 25.72
CA ALA A 233 -21.80 12.28 26.96
C ALA A 233 -21.29 11.48 28.18
N PRO A 234 -21.02 12.14 29.33
CA PRO A 234 -20.65 11.46 30.56
C PRO A 234 -21.72 10.46 31.00
N ARG A 235 -21.31 9.21 31.32
CA ARG A 235 -22.18 8.17 31.85
C ARG A 235 -21.79 7.80 33.28
N SER A 236 -22.73 7.24 34.03
CA SER A 236 -22.41 6.57 35.29
C SER A 236 -21.95 5.14 35.03
N PHE A 237 -20.95 4.69 35.77
CA PHE A 237 -20.44 3.32 35.72
C PHE A 237 -20.25 2.80 37.15
N ALA A 238 -20.77 1.61 37.45
CA ALA A 238 -20.66 1.03 38.78
C ALA A 238 -19.31 0.29 38.99
N GLY A 239 -18.75 0.39 40.19
CA GLY A 239 -17.49 -0.25 40.58
C GLY A 239 -17.54 -1.77 40.42
N GLY A 240 -16.49 -2.36 39.83
CA GLY A 240 -16.42 -3.78 39.51
C GLY A 240 -17.32 -4.25 38.35
N ARG A 241 -18.25 -3.40 37.90
CA ARG A 241 -19.23 -3.65 36.81
C ARG A 241 -18.91 -2.89 35.52
N ALA A 242 -17.73 -2.29 35.41
CA ALA A 242 -17.29 -1.54 34.24
C ALA A 242 -15.81 -1.79 33.89
N TYR A 243 -15.44 -1.37 32.69
CA TYR A 243 -14.15 -1.65 32.04
C TYR A 243 -13.64 -0.40 31.32
N ALA A 244 -12.32 -0.30 31.18
CA ALA A 244 -11.63 0.79 30.52
C ALA A 244 -10.57 0.22 29.57
N ALA A 245 -10.59 0.61 28.30
CA ALA A 245 -9.66 0.13 27.27
C ALA A 245 -9.08 1.29 26.46
N ALA A 246 -7.78 1.27 26.20
CA ALA A 246 -7.14 2.27 25.34
C ALA A 246 -7.41 1.94 23.86
N HIS A 247 -7.72 2.95 23.04
CA HIS A 247 -7.83 2.78 21.59
C HIS A 247 -6.51 2.33 20.96
N VAL A 248 -6.58 1.43 19.98
CA VAL A 248 -5.45 1.19 19.07
C VAL A 248 -5.36 2.40 18.14
N SER A 249 -4.30 3.18 18.33
CA SER A 249 -4.13 4.47 17.68
C SER A 249 -2.82 4.60 16.91
N GLU A 250 -2.87 5.43 15.86
CA GLU A 250 -1.74 5.83 15.04
C GLU A 250 -1.63 7.36 14.91
N GLY A 251 -0.63 7.83 14.16
CA GLY A 251 -0.33 9.25 14.05
C GLY A 251 0.12 9.88 15.38
N PRO A 252 -0.17 11.17 15.63
CA PRO A 252 -0.74 12.10 14.66
C PRO A 252 0.19 12.27 13.46
N TRP A 253 -0.38 12.40 12.25
CA TRP A 253 0.40 12.55 11.01
C TRP A 253 0.73 14.03 10.70
N GLY A 254 1.09 14.75 11.76
CA GLY A 254 1.46 16.17 11.77
C GLY A 254 1.45 16.68 13.21
N ALA A 255 2.37 17.58 13.58
CA ALA A 255 2.54 18.02 14.96
C ALA A 255 1.36 18.86 15.54
N LYS A 256 0.32 19.11 14.73
CA LYS A 256 -0.93 19.79 15.10
C LYS A 256 -2.19 18.94 14.84
N ASN A 257 -2.04 17.68 14.42
CA ASN A 257 -3.14 16.76 14.18
C ASN A 257 -3.39 15.91 15.44
N ASN A 258 -4.47 15.13 15.46
CA ASN A 258 -4.81 14.24 16.56
C ASN A 258 -4.36 12.80 16.32
N LEU A 259 -4.39 11.97 17.36
CA LEU A 259 -4.34 10.51 17.19
C LEU A 259 -5.53 10.05 16.34
N LEU A 260 -5.28 9.08 15.47
CA LEU A 260 -6.33 8.41 14.72
C LEU A 260 -6.72 7.11 15.44
N TRP A 261 -8.00 6.73 15.44
CA TRP A 261 -8.49 5.45 15.96
C TRP A 261 -8.55 4.41 14.83
N ALA A 262 -7.99 3.22 15.04
CA ALA A 262 -7.97 2.16 14.05
C ALA A 262 -9.32 1.45 13.91
N TYR A 263 -9.69 1.11 12.67
CA TYR A 263 -10.89 0.32 12.38
C TYR A 263 -10.68 -1.14 12.82
N ASN A 264 -11.67 -1.70 13.52
CA ASN A 264 -11.71 -3.13 13.80
C ASN A 264 -12.30 -3.88 12.59
N TYR A 265 -11.46 -4.16 11.59
CA TYR A 265 -11.89 -4.87 10.38
C TYR A 265 -12.26 -6.35 10.59
N SER A 266 -11.99 -6.94 11.76
CA SER A 266 -12.17 -8.37 12.03
C SER A 266 -13.57 -8.88 11.67
N THR A 267 -13.65 -10.09 11.09
CA THR A 267 -14.93 -10.80 10.91
C THR A 267 -15.64 -11.08 12.25
N ARG A 268 -14.89 -11.03 13.37
CA ARG A 268 -15.39 -11.19 14.74
C ARG A 268 -15.78 -9.88 15.43
N CYS A 269 -15.58 -8.71 14.79
CA CYS A 269 -15.87 -7.42 15.44
C CYS A 269 -17.34 -7.29 15.87
N PRO A 270 -17.60 -6.63 17.02
CA PRO A 270 -18.94 -6.23 17.42
C PRO A 270 -19.69 -5.51 16.29
N LYS A 271 -20.91 -5.98 16.03
CA LYS A 271 -21.80 -5.43 15.01
C LYS A 271 -22.55 -4.22 15.54
N ASP A 272 -22.95 -3.33 14.63
CA ASP A 272 -23.87 -2.25 14.98
C ASP A 272 -25.33 -2.75 15.15
N SER A 273 -26.24 -1.83 15.50
CA SER A 273 -27.67 -2.10 15.66
C SER A 273 -28.40 -2.53 14.38
N ARG A 274 -27.72 -2.53 13.22
CA ARG A 274 -28.22 -3.06 11.93
C ARG A 274 -27.54 -4.39 11.55
N GLY A 275 -26.70 -4.95 12.42
CA GLY A 275 -25.96 -6.20 12.19
C GLY A 275 -24.74 -6.06 11.27
N ARG A 276 -24.29 -4.83 10.97
CA ARG A 276 -23.15 -4.53 10.08
C ARG A 276 -21.82 -4.62 10.82
N THR A 277 -20.77 -5.12 10.16
CA THR A 277 -19.38 -5.03 10.64
C THR A 277 -18.78 -3.65 10.35
N CYS A 278 -17.65 -3.32 11.00
CA CYS A 278 -16.92 -2.06 10.74
C CYS A 278 -16.61 -1.86 9.26
N GLY A 279 -16.10 -2.90 8.59
CA GLY A 279 -15.81 -2.87 7.15
C GLY A 279 -17.03 -2.57 6.28
N GLN A 280 -18.22 -3.07 6.62
CA GLN A 280 -19.45 -2.77 5.89
C GLN A 280 -19.87 -1.30 6.05
N VAL A 281 -19.79 -0.75 7.28
CA VAL A 281 -20.05 0.67 7.55
C VAL A 281 -19.05 1.58 6.83
N HIS A 282 -17.77 1.18 6.79
CA HIS A 282 -16.71 1.96 6.14
C HIS A 282 -16.85 1.94 4.61
N ALA A 283 -17.13 0.78 4.01
CA ALA A 283 -17.37 0.66 2.56
C ALA A 283 -18.63 1.42 2.11
N GLU A 284 -19.66 1.46 2.96
CA GLU A 284 -20.85 2.28 2.75
C GLU A 284 -20.53 3.78 2.74
N HIS A 285 -19.81 4.27 3.76
CA HIS A 285 -19.42 5.69 3.83
C HIS A 285 -18.49 6.11 2.67
N LEU A 286 -17.50 5.30 2.28
CA LEU A 286 -16.67 5.61 1.10
C LEU A 286 -17.47 5.61 -0.20
N ALA A 287 -18.49 4.76 -0.33
CA ALA A 287 -19.40 4.76 -1.47
C ALA A 287 -20.33 6.00 -1.50
N GLU A 288 -20.77 6.51 -0.36
CA GLU A 288 -21.48 7.80 -0.27
C GLU A 288 -20.60 8.98 -0.73
N LEU A 289 -19.29 8.94 -0.46
CA LEU A 289 -18.38 10.03 -0.82
C LEU A 289 -17.97 10.01 -2.30
N LEU A 290 -17.72 8.83 -2.87
CA LEU A 290 -17.17 8.65 -4.23
C LEU A 290 -18.22 8.19 -5.27
N GLY A 291 -19.44 7.90 -4.85
CA GLY A 291 -20.57 7.54 -5.73
C GLY A 291 -21.27 8.75 -6.35
N PRO A 292 -22.34 8.53 -7.14
CA PRO A 292 -23.14 9.60 -7.75
C PRO A 292 -23.73 10.55 -6.69
N GLY A 293 -23.59 11.86 -6.89
CA GLY A 293 -23.98 12.89 -5.91
C GLY A 293 -23.04 13.03 -4.71
N GLY A 294 -22.01 12.18 -4.60
CA GLY A 294 -21.00 12.25 -3.55
C GLY A 294 -20.05 13.43 -3.72
N LYS A 295 -19.54 13.99 -2.62
CA LYS A 295 -18.66 15.18 -2.65
C LYS A 295 -17.32 14.95 -3.38
N LEU A 296 -16.96 13.70 -3.66
CA LEU A 296 -15.80 13.27 -4.43
C LEU A 296 -16.21 12.52 -5.73
N GLU A 297 -17.43 12.67 -6.25
CA GLU A 297 -17.90 11.98 -7.47
C GLU A 297 -16.96 12.15 -8.69
N ALA A 298 -16.26 13.28 -8.76
CA ALA A 298 -15.30 13.58 -9.83
C ALA A 298 -13.98 12.81 -9.72
N PHE A 299 -13.65 12.19 -8.58
CA PHE A 299 -12.41 11.44 -8.43
C PHE A 299 -12.48 10.12 -9.22
N ASP A 300 -11.40 9.79 -9.94
CA ASP A 300 -11.30 8.55 -10.70
C ASP A 300 -11.13 7.32 -9.80
N GLY A 301 -10.82 7.54 -8.52
CA GLY A 301 -10.55 6.47 -7.57
C GLY A 301 -9.95 6.94 -6.25
N LEU A 302 -9.52 5.98 -5.46
CA LEU A 302 -8.79 6.19 -4.21
C LEU A 302 -7.63 5.21 -4.07
N GLU A 303 -6.68 5.59 -3.24
CA GLU A 303 -5.55 4.80 -2.82
C GLU A 303 -5.45 4.83 -1.27
N PHE A 304 -5.20 3.66 -0.68
CA PHE A 304 -5.13 3.46 0.76
C PHE A 304 -3.67 3.50 1.28
N ASP A 305 -3.29 4.70 1.70
CA ASP A 305 -2.07 5.11 2.41
C ASP A 305 -1.53 4.03 3.37
N VAL A 306 -2.43 3.51 4.22
CA VAL A 306 -2.20 2.35 5.08
C VAL A 306 -3.45 1.46 5.11
N LEU A 307 -3.41 0.27 4.49
CA LEU A 307 -4.47 -0.74 4.69
C LEU A 307 -3.84 -2.12 4.93
N HIS A 308 -3.50 -2.35 6.20
CA HIS A 308 -2.78 -3.53 6.66
C HIS A 308 -3.59 -4.82 6.45
N HIS A 309 -2.95 -5.89 5.99
CA HIS A 309 -3.54 -7.23 5.98
C HIS A 309 -3.49 -7.91 7.37
N VAL A 310 -2.78 -7.35 8.35
CA VAL A 310 -2.66 -7.90 9.71
C VAL A 310 -3.05 -6.87 10.75
N CYS A 311 -3.69 -7.34 11.82
CA CYS A 311 -3.99 -6.52 12.99
C CYS A 311 -2.68 -5.96 13.60
N PRO A 312 -2.68 -4.71 14.12
CA PRO A 312 -1.55 -4.19 14.89
C PRO A 312 -1.12 -5.16 16.02
N PRO A 313 0.17 -5.53 16.12
CA PRO A 313 0.65 -6.55 17.04
C PRO A 313 0.81 -6.05 18.49
N LEU A 314 1.06 -7.00 19.41
CA LEU A 314 1.39 -6.77 20.82
C LEU A 314 2.42 -5.63 21.02
N ARG A 315 2.10 -4.68 21.91
CA ARG A 315 2.95 -3.52 22.24
C ARG A 315 3.32 -3.52 23.73
N GLY A 316 4.23 -4.40 24.11
CA GLY A 316 4.63 -4.61 25.49
C GLY A 316 3.59 -5.47 26.23
N ASN A 317 3.05 -4.97 27.33
CA ASN A 317 2.10 -5.70 28.17
C ASN A 317 0.62 -5.61 27.72
N ARG A 318 0.37 -5.30 26.44
CA ARG A 318 -0.98 -5.21 25.85
C ARG A 318 -0.99 -5.63 24.38
N GLY A 319 -2.10 -6.17 23.93
CA GLY A 319 -2.37 -6.53 22.53
C GLY A 319 -3.76 -6.11 22.11
N SER A 320 -4.00 -6.17 20.81
CA SER A 320 -5.28 -5.78 20.19
C SER A 320 -6.36 -6.81 20.49
N ASP A 321 -7.56 -6.32 20.73
CA ASP A 321 -8.78 -7.02 21.13
C ASP A 321 -9.81 -6.83 20.01
N CYS A 322 -10.02 -7.85 19.17
CA CYS A 322 -10.75 -7.75 17.91
C CYS A 322 -12.17 -8.33 17.96
N ASP A 323 -12.48 -9.28 18.85
CA ASP A 323 -13.87 -9.62 19.18
C ASP A 323 -14.45 -8.79 20.35
N ALA A 324 -13.59 -8.00 21.00
CA ALA A 324 -13.91 -7.01 22.03
C ALA A 324 -14.32 -7.61 23.39
N ASP A 325 -13.91 -8.86 23.67
CA ASP A 325 -14.21 -9.58 24.93
C ASP A 325 -13.38 -9.13 26.14
N GLY A 326 -12.38 -8.27 25.93
CA GLY A 326 -11.47 -7.77 26.95
C GLY A 326 -10.13 -8.50 27.05
N GLN A 327 -9.84 -9.42 26.13
CA GLN A 327 -8.58 -10.16 26.02
C GLN A 327 -7.86 -9.81 24.71
N ALA A 328 -6.56 -10.11 24.60
CA ALA A 328 -5.79 -9.82 23.40
C ALA A 328 -5.77 -11.03 22.45
N ASP A 329 -6.42 -10.92 21.30
CA ASP A 329 -6.50 -11.96 20.27
C ASP A 329 -5.52 -11.75 19.10
N GLY A 330 -5.06 -10.51 18.88
CA GLY A 330 -4.23 -10.14 17.73
C GLY A 330 -4.91 -10.37 16.36
N GLY A 331 -6.23 -10.54 16.31
CA GLY A 331 -7.01 -10.80 15.09
C GLY A 331 -6.90 -12.23 14.55
N VAL A 332 -6.37 -13.19 15.33
CA VAL A 332 -6.12 -14.57 14.90
C VAL A 332 -6.90 -15.59 15.73
N PHE A 333 -7.78 -16.35 15.08
CA PHE A 333 -8.65 -17.35 15.72
C PHE A 333 -8.45 -18.72 15.05
N ASP A 334 -8.20 -19.78 15.83
CA ASP A 334 -7.92 -21.15 15.33
C ASP A 334 -6.79 -21.26 14.27
N GLY A 335 -5.88 -20.28 14.26
CA GLY A 335 -4.81 -20.13 13.28
C GLY A 335 -5.19 -19.37 11.99
N VAL A 336 -6.38 -18.76 11.93
CA VAL A 336 -6.90 -17.98 10.80
C VAL A 336 -6.82 -16.49 11.10
N ASN A 337 -6.29 -15.70 10.16
CA ASN A 337 -6.23 -14.23 10.23
C ASN A 337 -7.60 -13.61 9.91
N GLU A 338 -8.52 -13.63 10.88
CA GLU A 338 -9.87 -13.09 10.76
C GLU A 338 -9.88 -11.56 10.55
N TYR A 339 -8.84 -10.83 11.00
CA TYR A 339 -8.62 -9.42 10.66
C TYR A 339 -8.35 -9.22 9.17
N GLY A 340 -7.32 -9.89 8.62
CA GLY A 340 -6.95 -9.79 7.21
C GLY A 340 -8.02 -10.32 6.25
N ARG A 341 -8.79 -11.32 6.70
CA ARG A 341 -10.00 -11.79 6.00
C ARG A 341 -11.06 -10.68 5.95
N GLY A 342 -11.34 -10.03 7.08
CA GLY A 342 -12.29 -8.92 7.15
C GLY A 342 -11.87 -7.68 6.34
N VAL A 343 -10.57 -7.41 6.20
CA VAL A 343 -10.03 -6.41 5.26
C VAL A 343 -10.32 -6.78 3.81
N ILE A 344 -10.25 -8.07 3.43
CA ILE A 344 -10.65 -8.53 2.09
C ILE A 344 -12.17 -8.41 1.89
N GLU A 345 -12.99 -8.71 2.91
CA GLU A 345 -14.45 -8.48 2.86
C GLU A 345 -14.78 -6.99 2.65
N PHE A 346 -14.07 -6.07 3.34
CA PHE A 346 -14.18 -4.62 3.14
C PHE A 346 -13.85 -4.21 1.70
N CYS A 347 -12.71 -4.67 1.15
CA CYS A 347 -12.33 -4.41 -0.24
C CYS A 347 -13.37 -4.95 -1.24
N ARG A 348 -13.97 -6.12 -0.96
CA ARG A 348 -14.98 -6.75 -1.81
C ARG A 348 -16.30 -5.98 -1.80
N GLU A 349 -16.77 -5.56 -0.62
CA GLU A 349 -17.98 -4.74 -0.46
C GLU A 349 -17.81 -3.34 -1.06
N LEU A 350 -16.64 -2.71 -0.89
CA LEU A 350 -16.32 -1.42 -1.49
C LEU A 350 -16.30 -1.51 -3.03
N ARG A 351 -15.66 -2.55 -3.59
CA ARG A 351 -15.70 -2.82 -5.03
C ARG A 351 -17.13 -3.05 -5.52
N ARG A 352 -17.96 -3.80 -4.78
CA ARG A 352 -19.37 -4.05 -5.13
C ARG A 352 -20.20 -2.76 -5.17
N ARG A 353 -19.91 -1.80 -4.31
CA ARG A 353 -20.63 -0.51 -4.25
C ARG A 353 -20.16 0.51 -5.28
N LEU A 354 -18.86 0.60 -5.55
CA LEU A 354 -18.27 1.55 -6.51
C LEU A 354 -18.19 1.02 -7.95
N GLY A 355 -18.28 -0.30 -8.14
CA GLY A 355 -18.19 -0.97 -9.43
C GLY A 355 -16.84 -0.80 -10.12
N GLU A 356 -16.84 -0.89 -11.44
CA GLU A 356 -15.63 -0.85 -12.28
C GLU A 356 -15.22 0.58 -12.71
N ARG A 357 -15.97 1.62 -12.31
CA ARG A 357 -15.69 3.03 -12.67
C ARG A 357 -14.76 3.75 -11.67
N ARG A 358 -14.14 3.01 -10.75
CA ARG A 358 -13.19 3.55 -9.75
C ARG A 358 -11.91 2.73 -9.70
N ILE A 359 -10.76 3.41 -9.72
CA ILE A 359 -9.47 2.86 -9.32
C ILE A 359 -9.48 2.69 -7.80
N LEU A 360 -9.09 1.51 -7.29
CA LEU A 360 -8.91 1.24 -5.86
C LEU A 360 -7.52 0.64 -5.64
N GLN A 361 -6.68 1.25 -4.80
CA GLN A 361 -5.29 0.85 -4.54
C GLN A 361 -4.97 0.85 -3.03
N ALA A 362 -3.80 0.33 -2.62
CA ALA A 362 -3.27 0.36 -1.25
C ALA A 362 -1.73 0.23 -1.24
N ASP A 363 -1.03 0.47 -0.13
CA ASP A 363 0.43 0.20 -0.06
C ASP A 363 0.80 -1.31 -0.04
N CYS A 364 1.92 -1.64 -0.67
CA CYS A 364 2.56 -2.96 -0.65
C CYS A 364 3.88 -3.05 0.14
N THR A 365 4.34 -1.98 0.79
CA THR A 365 5.60 -1.94 1.56
C THR A 365 5.42 -2.04 3.09
N LEU A 366 4.18 -2.11 3.57
CA LEU A 366 3.82 -2.22 4.99
C LEU A 366 4.50 -3.37 5.75
N GLY A 367 5.03 -3.06 6.94
CA GLY A 367 5.54 -4.03 7.91
C GLY A 367 7.03 -4.34 7.76
N ALA A 368 7.47 -5.48 8.29
CA ALA A 368 8.83 -5.98 8.05
C ALA A 368 8.87 -6.62 6.66
N GLU A 369 9.69 -6.06 5.76
CA GLU A 369 9.92 -6.52 4.38
C GLU A 369 8.64 -6.75 3.54
N GLY A 370 7.54 -6.07 3.88
CA GLY A 370 6.24 -6.15 3.19
C GLY A 370 5.24 -7.16 3.78
N GLU A 371 5.49 -7.80 4.92
CA GLU A 371 4.59 -8.85 5.45
C GLU A 371 3.18 -8.38 5.83
N ALA A 372 3.02 -7.09 6.17
CA ALA A 372 1.73 -6.50 6.54
C ALA A 372 1.00 -5.87 5.34
N ALA A 373 1.61 -5.90 4.15
CA ALA A 373 1.09 -5.36 2.91
C ALA A 373 -0.29 -5.91 2.54
N GLN A 374 -1.03 -5.13 1.75
CA GLN A 374 -2.33 -5.56 1.26
C GLN A 374 -2.22 -6.86 0.42
N ARG A 375 -3.22 -7.73 0.55
CA ARG A 375 -3.34 -9.01 -0.18
C ARG A 375 -4.71 -9.20 -0.84
N ALA A 376 -5.50 -8.14 -1.05
CA ALA A 376 -6.81 -8.19 -1.71
C ALA A 376 -6.70 -8.26 -3.26
N PHE A 377 -6.03 -9.29 -3.76
CA PHE A 377 -5.81 -9.50 -5.19
C PHE A 377 -7.14 -9.72 -5.94
N GLY A 378 -7.24 -9.28 -7.20
CA GLY A 378 -8.46 -9.32 -8.01
C GLY A 378 -9.59 -8.33 -7.63
N LEU A 379 -9.46 -7.63 -6.49
CA LEU A 379 -10.41 -6.61 -6.02
C LEU A 379 -9.88 -5.19 -6.24
N LEU A 380 -8.60 -4.97 -5.91
CA LEU A 380 -7.88 -3.72 -6.13
C LEU A 380 -7.20 -3.69 -7.52
N ASN A 381 -6.98 -2.49 -8.04
CA ASN A 381 -6.38 -2.23 -9.36
C ASN A 381 -4.84 -2.28 -9.35
N GLY A 382 -4.23 -2.32 -8.17
CA GLY A 382 -2.79 -2.32 -7.95
C GLY A 382 -2.44 -1.62 -6.64
N VAL A 383 -1.21 -1.15 -6.49
CA VAL A 383 -0.64 -0.71 -5.22
C VAL A 383 0.35 0.46 -5.32
N GLU A 384 0.51 1.20 -4.22
CA GLU A 384 1.71 2.00 -3.96
C GLU A 384 2.88 1.08 -3.54
N SER A 385 4.10 1.46 -3.92
CA SER A 385 5.32 1.17 -3.18
C SER A 385 5.81 2.44 -2.51
N GLU A 386 5.72 2.55 -1.19
CA GLU A 386 6.14 3.74 -0.45
C GLU A 386 7.68 3.80 -0.38
N GLY A 387 8.28 4.54 -1.32
CA GLY A 387 9.70 4.46 -1.61
C GLY A 387 10.07 3.23 -2.45
N TRP A 388 11.37 3.05 -2.71
CA TRP A 388 11.85 1.91 -3.51
C TRP A 388 13.20 1.37 -3.04
N PRO A 389 13.34 0.07 -2.72
CA PRO A 389 12.29 -0.96 -2.70
C PRO A 389 11.33 -0.81 -1.50
N ARG A 390 11.70 0.06 -0.56
CA ARG A 390 10.99 0.48 0.67
C ARG A 390 11.58 1.82 1.15
N LEU A 391 10.81 2.62 1.90
CA LEU A 391 11.14 3.95 2.44
C LEU A 391 12.57 4.25 2.97
N ARG A 392 13.35 3.23 3.35
CA ARG A 392 14.63 3.37 4.07
C ARG A 392 15.77 2.53 3.50
N ASP A 393 15.64 2.03 2.27
CA ASP A 393 16.61 1.14 1.62
C ASP A 393 17.27 1.84 0.42
N TYR A 394 17.74 3.06 0.67
CA TYR A 394 18.21 4.01 -0.35
C TYR A 394 19.72 4.01 -0.55
N THR A 395 20.49 3.45 0.39
CA THR A 395 21.95 3.38 0.23
C THR A 395 22.38 2.10 -0.50
N HIS A 396 21.59 1.02 -0.38
CA HIS A 396 22.02 -0.33 -0.76
C HIS A 396 21.01 -1.10 -1.62
N PHE A 397 19.75 -0.67 -1.72
CA PHE A 397 18.68 -1.29 -2.53
C PHE A 397 18.55 -2.79 -2.24
N HIS A 398 18.75 -3.22 -1.00
CA HIS A 398 18.85 -4.61 -0.62
C HIS A 398 17.63 -5.42 -1.06
N ASP A 399 16.41 -4.91 -0.84
CA ASP A 399 15.16 -5.57 -1.22
C ASP A 399 14.76 -5.36 -2.70
N TRP A 400 15.73 -5.09 -3.59
CA TRP A 400 15.52 -4.76 -5.02
C TRP A 400 14.53 -5.69 -5.72
N SER A 401 14.81 -6.99 -5.70
CA SER A 401 13.97 -7.96 -6.40
C SER A 401 12.71 -8.33 -5.61
N GLY A 402 12.67 -8.13 -4.29
CA GLY A 402 11.45 -8.23 -3.49
C GLY A 402 10.42 -7.17 -3.89
N GLY A 403 10.87 -5.92 -4.08
CA GLY A 403 10.06 -4.87 -4.69
C GLY A 403 9.54 -5.25 -6.08
N LEU A 404 10.40 -5.78 -6.95
CA LEU A 404 10.01 -6.24 -8.29
C LEU A 404 9.00 -7.40 -8.22
N ASN A 405 9.18 -8.35 -7.32
CA ASN A 405 8.24 -9.47 -7.09
C ASN A 405 6.88 -8.97 -6.62
N ARG A 406 6.83 -8.02 -5.67
CA ARG A 406 5.58 -7.43 -5.17
C ARG A 406 4.83 -6.73 -6.31
N LEU A 407 5.48 -5.84 -7.06
CA LEU A 407 4.86 -5.12 -8.18
C LEU A 407 4.48 -6.08 -9.34
N GLY A 408 5.33 -7.04 -9.68
CA GLY A 408 5.09 -8.03 -10.73
C GLY A 408 3.92 -8.97 -10.41
N TYR A 409 3.78 -9.40 -9.15
CA TYR A 409 2.64 -10.20 -8.72
C TYR A 409 1.34 -9.38 -8.76
N TRP A 410 1.37 -8.13 -8.28
CA TRP A 410 0.22 -7.22 -8.40
C TRP A 410 -0.13 -6.96 -9.86
N ARG A 411 0.84 -6.72 -10.75
CA ARG A 411 0.61 -6.60 -12.21
C ARG A 411 -0.13 -7.81 -12.80
N ALA A 412 0.20 -9.02 -12.36
CA ALA A 412 -0.42 -10.25 -12.85
C ALA A 412 -1.78 -10.60 -12.20
N ASN A 413 -2.07 -10.07 -11.01
CA ASN A 413 -3.22 -10.47 -10.17
C ASN A 413 -4.14 -9.29 -9.75
N SER A 414 -3.93 -8.09 -10.28
CA SER A 414 -4.83 -6.94 -10.07
C SER A 414 -6.14 -7.08 -10.85
N ARG A 415 -7.14 -6.30 -10.43
CA ARG A 415 -8.32 -6.01 -11.23
C ARG A 415 -7.98 -5.04 -12.36
N GLY A 416 -8.54 -5.24 -13.55
CA GLY A 416 -8.41 -4.26 -14.63
C GLY A 416 -9.22 -2.98 -14.37
N PRO A 417 -8.80 -1.80 -14.89
CA PRO A 417 -7.48 -1.51 -15.46
C PRO A 417 -6.38 -1.53 -14.39
N VAL A 418 -5.15 -1.91 -14.75
CA VAL A 418 -4.07 -2.13 -13.78
C VAL A 418 -3.23 -0.87 -13.57
N LEU A 419 -3.14 -0.43 -12.32
CA LEU A 419 -2.30 0.69 -11.87
C LEU A 419 -1.66 0.36 -10.52
N SER A 420 -0.39 -0.02 -10.56
CA SER A 420 0.53 0.13 -9.42
C SER A 420 1.51 1.26 -9.73
N TYR A 421 2.12 1.83 -8.70
CA TYR A 421 3.14 2.87 -8.87
C TYR A 421 4.21 2.83 -7.78
N VAL A 422 5.36 3.41 -8.10
CA VAL A 422 6.43 3.68 -7.14
C VAL A 422 6.38 5.16 -6.75
N ASN A 423 6.27 5.42 -5.45
CA ASN A 423 6.43 6.76 -4.91
C ASN A 423 7.91 7.00 -4.63
N HIS A 424 8.58 7.79 -5.46
CA HIS A 424 9.98 8.12 -5.25
C HIS A 424 10.13 9.04 -4.01
N LYS A 425 10.39 8.37 -2.88
CA LYS A 425 10.31 8.90 -1.51
C LYS A 425 11.27 8.11 -0.63
N PHE A 426 12.09 8.81 0.12
CA PHE A 426 12.96 8.20 1.12
C PHE A 426 13.00 9.06 2.37
N ILE A 427 13.12 8.41 3.53
CA ILE A 427 13.22 9.08 4.83
C ILE A 427 14.35 8.53 5.68
N MET A 428 15.05 9.43 6.37
CA MET A 428 15.91 9.12 7.51
C MET A 428 15.32 9.74 8.79
N PRO A 429 15.56 9.17 9.98
CA PRO A 429 15.10 9.77 11.23
C PRO A 429 15.78 11.13 11.47
N GLY A 430 15.02 12.12 11.92
CA GLY A 430 15.58 13.36 12.46
C GLY A 430 15.93 13.25 13.94
N GLU A 431 16.47 14.33 14.50
CA GLU A 431 16.86 14.43 15.92
C GLU A 431 15.67 14.25 16.89
N LYS A 432 14.49 14.72 16.49
CA LYS A 432 13.30 14.80 17.37
C LYS A 432 12.30 13.68 17.07
N PRO A 433 11.57 13.16 18.08
CA PRO A 433 10.53 12.16 17.87
C PRO A 433 9.56 12.57 16.76
N GLY A 434 9.33 11.68 15.79
CA GLY A 434 8.42 11.91 14.67
C GLY A 434 8.97 12.78 13.53
N GLN A 435 10.13 13.41 13.71
CA GLN A 435 10.85 14.12 12.65
C GLN A 435 11.43 13.12 11.66
N THR A 436 11.29 13.43 10.37
CA THR A 436 11.90 12.69 9.26
C THR A 436 12.56 13.69 8.34
N LEU A 437 13.80 13.40 7.93
CA LEU A 437 14.55 14.16 6.95
C LEU A 437 14.56 13.38 5.62
N MET A 438 14.76 14.08 4.52
CA MET A 438 15.02 13.47 3.21
C MET A 438 16.54 13.28 3.06
N PRO A 439 17.04 12.11 2.65
CA PRO A 439 18.45 11.93 2.36
C PRO A 439 18.84 12.63 1.05
N GLU A 440 20.07 13.15 0.97
CA GLU A 440 20.69 13.52 -0.30
C GLU A 440 21.11 12.25 -1.06
N LEU A 441 20.89 12.22 -2.38
CA LEU A 441 21.09 11.04 -3.23
C LEU A 441 21.78 11.41 -4.55
N PRO A 442 22.65 10.55 -5.11
CA PRO A 442 23.18 10.73 -6.46
C PRO A 442 22.10 10.59 -7.55
N PHE A 443 22.25 11.33 -8.67
CA PHE A 443 21.31 11.25 -9.79
C PHE A 443 21.13 9.85 -10.39
N GLY A 444 22.19 9.03 -10.44
CA GLY A 444 22.08 7.63 -10.87
C GLY A 444 21.13 6.78 -10.01
N VAL A 445 21.02 7.11 -8.72
CA VAL A 445 20.11 6.44 -7.77
C VAL A 445 18.65 6.86 -8.02
N HIS A 446 18.38 8.13 -8.31
CA HIS A 446 17.06 8.59 -8.75
C HIS A 446 16.64 7.84 -10.04
N ARG A 447 17.53 7.76 -11.03
CA ARG A 447 17.31 6.98 -12.26
C ARG A 447 17.07 5.49 -12.02
N LEU A 448 17.78 4.88 -11.06
CA LEU A 448 17.60 3.46 -10.73
C LEU A 448 16.18 3.18 -10.20
N VAL A 449 15.62 4.08 -9.38
CA VAL A 449 14.22 3.99 -8.90
C VAL A 449 13.23 4.08 -10.07
N PHE A 450 13.43 5.06 -10.97
CA PHE A 450 12.55 5.24 -12.14
C PHE A 450 12.64 4.05 -13.09
N ALA A 451 13.84 3.49 -13.29
CA ALA A 451 14.06 2.31 -14.11
C ALA A 451 13.31 1.09 -13.55
N ALA A 452 13.34 0.90 -12.23
CA ALA A 452 12.65 -0.22 -11.57
C ALA A 452 11.12 -0.17 -11.73
N ALA A 453 10.52 1.02 -11.61
CA ALA A 453 9.10 1.24 -11.87
C ALA A 453 8.75 0.90 -13.34
N VAL A 454 9.53 1.44 -14.28
CA VAL A 454 9.34 1.23 -15.73
C VAL A 454 9.66 -0.21 -16.16
N MET A 455 10.46 -0.96 -15.40
CA MET A 455 10.69 -2.40 -15.61
C MET A 455 9.54 -3.28 -15.09
N SER A 456 8.79 -2.83 -14.09
CA SER A 456 7.68 -3.56 -13.46
C SER A 456 6.29 -3.18 -13.99
N ASP A 457 6.21 -2.36 -15.06
CA ASP A 457 4.99 -1.69 -15.57
C ASP A 457 4.29 -0.77 -14.53
N ALA A 458 4.97 -0.40 -13.46
CA ALA A 458 4.47 0.56 -12.49
C ALA A 458 4.58 1.99 -13.03
N ALA A 459 3.62 2.85 -12.66
CA ALA A 459 3.75 4.29 -12.84
C ALA A 459 4.75 4.89 -11.82
N ILE A 460 5.13 6.15 -12.02
CA ILE A 460 5.99 6.89 -11.09
C ILE A 460 5.25 8.11 -10.57
N CYS A 461 5.28 8.27 -9.26
CA CYS A 461 5.04 9.55 -8.60
C CYS A 461 6.22 9.84 -7.67
N TYR A 462 6.27 11.02 -7.05
CA TYR A 462 7.43 11.40 -6.24
C TYR A 462 7.10 12.36 -5.10
N SER A 463 7.72 12.08 -3.95
CA SER A 463 7.82 12.99 -2.80
C SER A 463 9.17 13.70 -2.74
N LEU A 464 10.16 13.23 -3.51
CA LEU A 464 11.46 13.86 -3.72
C LEU A 464 11.49 14.55 -5.11
N PRO A 465 11.17 15.84 -5.21
CA PRO A 465 11.30 16.59 -6.47
C PRO A 465 12.75 17.00 -6.74
N PRO A 466 13.13 17.24 -8.01
CA PRO A 466 14.36 17.97 -8.30
C PRO A 466 14.20 19.44 -7.91
N ALA A 467 15.32 20.13 -7.72
CA ALA A 467 15.32 21.56 -7.39
C ALA A 467 14.74 22.40 -8.53
N ASP A 468 13.62 23.11 -8.28
CA ASP A 468 13.09 24.08 -9.24
C ASP A 468 14.02 25.30 -9.38
N LYS A 469 14.06 25.85 -10.60
CA LYS A 469 14.78 27.07 -10.98
C LYS A 469 13.95 27.97 -11.91
N GLY A 470 12.66 27.66 -12.11
CA GLY A 470 11.74 28.34 -13.04
C GLY A 470 10.58 29.12 -12.40
N GLY A 471 10.36 29.01 -11.08
CA GLY A 471 9.23 29.62 -10.38
C GLY A 471 7.97 28.76 -10.36
N GLU A 472 8.11 27.47 -10.70
CA GLU A 472 7.07 26.46 -10.60
C GLU A 472 6.81 26.12 -9.11
N LEU A 473 5.67 25.49 -8.79
CA LEU A 473 5.43 25.04 -7.40
C LEU A 473 6.18 23.75 -7.05
N ILE A 474 6.60 22.97 -8.05
CA ILE A 474 7.32 21.70 -7.89
C ILE A 474 8.05 21.36 -9.20
N GLY A 475 9.32 20.97 -9.11
CA GLY A 475 10.09 20.51 -10.28
C GLY A 475 9.64 19.13 -10.77
N VAL A 476 10.01 18.80 -12.01
CA VAL A 476 9.75 17.48 -12.66
C VAL A 476 11.09 16.89 -13.09
N TRP A 477 11.32 15.61 -12.78
CA TRP A 477 12.53 14.88 -13.16
C TRP A 477 12.61 14.67 -14.68
N ASP A 478 13.79 14.88 -15.25
CA ASP A 478 14.00 14.81 -16.70
C ASP A 478 13.61 13.44 -17.30
N GLU A 479 13.88 12.34 -16.59
CA GLU A 479 13.50 10.98 -17.00
C GLU A 479 11.99 10.78 -17.13
N LEU A 480 11.17 11.60 -16.48
CA LEU A 480 9.70 11.51 -16.48
C LEU A 480 9.06 12.20 -17.70
N TRP A 481 9.78 13.12 -18.34
CA TRP A 481 9.26 13.95 -19.43
C TRP A 481 10.28 14.24 -20.55
N MET A 482 11.25 13.37 -20.81
CA MET A 482 12.22 13.51 -21.92
C MET A 482 13.17 14.72 -21.80
N GLY A 483 13.47 15.18 -20.58
CA GLY A 483 14.36 16.32 -20.33
C GLY A 483 13.86 17.65 -20.89
N GLU A 484 14.73 18.39 -21.58
CA GLU A 484 14.35 19.67 -22.24
C GLU A 484 13.17 19.54 -23.23
N GLU A 485 12.92 18.34 -23.78
CA GLU A 485 11.84 18.09 -24.76
C GLU A 485 10.44 18.04 -24.12
N LYS A 486 10.34 17.91 -22.79
CA LYS A 486 9.09 17.97 -21.98
C LYS A 486 7.92 17.13 -22.50
N LYS A 487 8.22 15.95 -23.07
CA LYS A 487 7.25 15.01 -23.64
C LYS A 487 6.94 13.86 -22.66
N LEU A 488 5.68 13.75 -22.24
CA LEU A 488 5.17 12.59 -21.51
C LEU A 488 5.09 11.34 -22.42
N GLY A 489 5.21 10.14 -21.84
CA GLY A 489 5.08 8.88 -22.58
C GLY A 489 6.13 8.67 -23.68
N TYR A 490 7.27 9.36 -23.63
CA TYR A 490 8.18 9.48 -24.77
C TYR A 490 8.78 8.16 -25.26
N LEU A 491 9.06 7.19 -24.37
CA LEU A 491 9.60 5.87 -24.74
C LEU A 491 8.62 5.08 -25.62
N GLY A 492 7.33 5.35 -25.48
CA GLY A 492 6.27 4.59 -26.12
C GLY A 492 5.97 3.28 -25.41
N LYS A 493 5.34 2.36 -26.14
CA LYS A 493 4.93 1.07 -25.59
C LYS A 493 6.13 0.17 -25.30
N PRO A 494 6.10 -0.63 -24.21
CA PRO A 494 7.09 -1.68 -24.00
C PRO A 494 6.97 -2.76 -25.07
N LEU A 495 8.10 -3.15 -25.67
CA LEU A 495 8.15 -4.22 -26.68
C LEU A 495 8.18 -5.64 -26.07
N GLY A 496 8.14 -5.73 -24.73
CA GLY A 496 8.21 -6.98 -23.98
C GLY A 496 8.30 -6.76 -22.47
N PRO A 497 8.51 -7.83 -21.68
CA PRO A 497 8.88 -7.72 -20.27
C PRO A 497 10.29 -7.09 -20.11
N ALA A 498 10.67 -6.76 -18.88
CA ALA A 498 12.08 -6.54 -18.56
C ALA A 498 12.87 -7.86 -18.63
N VAL A 499 14.13 -7.79 -19.03
CA VAL A 499 15.04 -8.93 -19.13
C VAL A 499 16.07 -8.84 -17.99
N HIS A 500 16.13 -9.88 -17.17
CA HIS A 500 17.17 -10.09 -16.15
C HIS A 500 18.39 -10.76 -16.80
N LEU A 501 19.47 -10.02 -17.06
CA LEU A 501 20.64 -10.53 -17.78
C LEU A 501 21.40 -11.64 -17.02
N ALA A 502 21.17 -11.77 -15.70
CA ALA A 502 21.62 -12.92 -14.92
C ALA A 502 21.08 -14.25 -15.46
N MET A 503 19.88 -14.26 -16.08
CA MET A 503 19.26 -15.48 -16.63
C MET A 503 19.91 -15.95 -17.93
N GLU A 504 20.70 -15.10 -18.61
CA GLU A 504 21.55 -15.50 -19.73
C GLU A 504 22.85 -16.20 -19.29
N ARG A 505 23.11 -16.29 -17.97
CA ARG A 505 24.28 -16.99 -17.42
C ARG A 505 23.93 -18.44 -17.06
N PRO A 506 24.90 -19.38 -17.12
CA PRO A 506 24.67 -20.77 -16.76
C PRO A 506 24.04 -20.95 -15.37
N ASP A 507 23.02 -21.80 -15.28
CA ASP A 507 22.42 -22.21 -14.01
C ASP A 507 23.40 -23.09 -13.20
N VAL A 508 23.70 -22.67 -11.97
CA VAL A 508 24.61 -23.38 -11.06
C VAL A 508 23.97 -24.65 -10.45
N LEU A 509 22.68 -24.87 -10.68
CA LEU A 509 22.02 -26.16 -10.43
C LEU A 509 22.19 -27.14 -11.61
N LYS A 510 22.76 -26.70 -12.74
CA LYS A 510 23.01 -27.50 -13.95
C LYS A 510 21.73 -28.08 -14.59
N GLY A 511 20.63 -27.35 -14.52
CA GLY A 511 19.35 -27.68 -15.16
C GLY A 511 18.44 -28.61 -14.36
N ILE A 512 18.87 -29.16 -13.22
CA ILE A 512 18.07 -30.14 -12.44
C ILE A 512 16.75 -29.57 -11.87
N GLY A 513 16.56 -28.25 -11.95
CA GLY A 513 15.36 -27.52 -11.53
C GLY A 513 14.56 -26.88 -12.67
N LEU A 514 14.80 -27.27 -13.93
CA LEU A 514 14.02 -26.80 -15.09
C LEU A 514 13.82 -27.93 -16.13
N PRO A 515 12.80 -28.79 -15.97
CA PRO A 515 11.85 -28.86 -14.85
C PRO A 515 12.48 -29.48 -13.57
N PRO A 516 11.91 -29.20 -12.39
CA PRO A 516 12.22 -29.91 -11.14
C PRO A 516 12.24 -31.43 -11.26
N SER A 517 13.35 -32.00 -10.79
CA SER A 517 13.67 -33.44 -10.88
C SER A 517 13.84 -34.08 -9.49
N PRO A 518 13.80 -35.43 -9.37
CA PRO A 518 14.16 -36.13 -8.15
C PRO A 518 15.57 -35.76 -7.63
N GLN A 519 16.50 -35.43 -8.53
CA GLN A 519 17.84 -34.94 -8.20
C GLN A 519 17.82 -33.56 -7.52
N LEU A 520 16.87 -32.68 -7.85
CA LEU A 520 16.66 -31.44 -7.09
C LEU A 520 16.07 -31.75 -5.72
N ALA A 521 15.06 -32.62 -5.63
CA ALA A 521 14.46 -32.99 -4.35
C ALA A 521 15.50 -33.60 -3.37
N GLY A 522 16.39 -34.46 -3.86
CA GLY A 522 17.51 -35.01 -3.08
C GLY A 522 18.62 -33.99 -2.72
N ARG A 523 18.63 -32.81 -3.34
CA ARG A 523 19.54 -31.69 -2.99
C ARG A 523 18.95 -30.75 -1.94
N LEU A 524 17.63 -30.78 -1.72
CA LEU A 524 16.94 -29.93 -0.76
C LEU A 524 16.94 -30.59 0.63
N ALA A 525 17.49 -29.91 1.63
CA ALA A 525 17.30 -30.30 3.03
C ALA A 525 15.93 -29.83 3.50
N THR A 526 15.09 -30.77 3.96
CA THR A 526 13.63 -30.55 4.11
C THR A 526 13.15 -30.29 5.53
N GLY A 527 13.87 -30.72 6.56
CA GLY A 527 13.55 -30.42 7.97
C GLY A 527 12.10 -30.77 8.38
N ASP A 528 11.24 -29.75 8.41
CA ASP A 528 9.82 -29.80 8.76
C ASP A 528 8.87 -30.13 7.58
N ALA A 529 9.42 -30.28 6.37
CA ALA A 529 8.68 -30.48 5.12
C ALA A 529 8.79 -31.90 4.53
N GLU A 530 7.80 -32.25 3.72
CA GLU A 530 7.76 -33.43 2.83
C GLU A 530 7.82 -32.98 1.37
N LEU A 531 8.50 -33.76 0.53
CA LEU A 531 8.65 -33.51 -0.91
C LEU A 531 8.14 -34.69 -1.74
N SER A 532 7.54 -34.37 -2.88
CA SER A 532 7.29 -35.29 -3.98
C SER A 532 7.61 -34.62 -5.31
N VAL A 533 7.92 -35.41 -6.34
CA VAL A 533 8.13 -34.92 -7.72
C VAL A 533 7.31 -35.79 -8.67
N ALA A 534 6.44 -35.15 -9.45
CA ALA A 534 5.63 -35.79 -10.48
C ALA A 534 5.45 -34.81 -11.66
N ASP A 535 5.46 -35.31 -12.89
CA ASP A 535 5.18 -34.55 -14.12
C ASP A 535 5.99 -33.24 -14.28
N GLY A 536 7.22 -33.22 -13.76
CA GLY A 536 8.10 -32.04 -13.78
C GLY A 536 7.78 -30.97 -12.72
N VAL A 537 6.89 -31.25 -11.77
CA VAL A 537 6.54 -30.37 -10.65
C VAL A 537 7.03 -30.98 -9.34
N LEU A 538 7.75 -30.17 -8.54
CA LEU A 538 8.13 -30.52 -7.18
C LEU A 538 7.08 -29.96 -6.22
N THR A 539 6.34 -30.84 -5.54
CA THR A 539 5.37 -30.44 -4.53
C THR A 539 5.98 -30.54 -3.14
N ALA A 540 5.87 -29.47 -2.35
CA ALA A 540 6.34 -29.38 -0.98
C ALA A 540 5.18 -29.05 -0.03
N ARG A 541 5.13 -29.69 1.14
CA ARG A 541 4.15 -29.42 2.22
C ARG A 541 4.80 -29.52 3.59
N ALA A 542 4.18 -28.96 4.62
CA ALA A 542 4.60 -29.24 6.00
C ALA A 542 4.19 -30.66 6.44
N LYS A 543 5.01 -31.25 7.32
CA LYS A 543 4.70 -32.48 8.07
C LYS A 543 3.58 -32.29 9.09
N ALA A 544 3.44 -31.08 9.63
CA ALA A 544 2.41 -30.74 10.61
C ALA A 544 1.31 -29.90 9.97
N ASP A 545 0.07 -30.41 9.91
CA ASP A 545 -1.07 -29.79 9.20
C ASP A 545 -1.49 -28.38 9.72
N LYS A 546 -0.93 -27.95 10.86
CA LYS A 546 -1.16 -26.63 11.47
C LYS A 546 0.11 -25.76 11.54
N ALA A 547 1.18 -26.11 10.82
CA ALA A 547 2.38 -25.28 10.75
C ALA A 547 2.09 -23.88 10.16
N ALA A 548 2.67 -22.84 10.78
CA ALA A 548 2.54 -21.45 10.34
C ALA A 548 3.42 -21.15 9.11
N SER A 549 4.57 -21.84 9.00
CA SER A 549 5.41 -21.93 7.80
C SER A 549 6.16 -23.27 7.79
N PHE A 550 6.81 -23.59 6.67
CA PHE A 550 7.78 -24.70 6.55
C PHE A 550 8.94 -24.28 5.64
N ARG A 551 10.07 -25.01 5.66
CA ARG A 551 11.31 -24.55 5.02
C ARG A 551 12.02 -25.60 4.17
N LEU A 552 12.47 -25.19 2.99
CA LEU A 552 13.38 -25.95 2.12
C LEU A 552 14.75 -25.25 2.06
N ARG A 553 15.84 -25.96 2.29
CA ARG A 553 17.21 -25.41 2.23
C ARG A 553 17.99 -25.97 1.03
N LEU A 554 18.57 -25.09 0.24
CA LEU A 554 19.40 -25.39 -0.93
C LEU A 554 20.83 -24.91 -0.69
N ALA A 555 21.79 -25.83 -0.58
CA ALA A 555 23.20 -25.51 -0.27
C ALA A 555 24.15 -25.77 -1.45
N GLY A 556 25.37 -25.22 -1.37
CA GLY A 556 26.46 -25.49 -2.32
C GLY A 556 26.32 -24.74 -3.64
N LEU A 557 25.85 -23.50 -3.60
CA LEU A 557 25.71 -22.63 -4.77
C LEU A 557 27.04 -21.91 -5.02
N ALA A 558 27.83 -22.37 -5.98
CA ALA A 558 29.09 -21.74 -6.35
C ALA A 558 28.82 -20.35 -6.97
N CYS A 559 29.19 -19.28 -6.27
CA CYS A 559 28.92 -17.90 -6.64
C CYS A 559 30.22 -17.08 -6.59
N PRO A 560 31.22 -17.37 -7.45
CA PRO A 560 32.61 -16.90 -7.27
C PRO A 560 32.74 -15.37 -7.18
N GLU A 561 31.87 -14.62 -7.86
CA GLU A 561 31.86 -13.15 -7.82
C GLU A 561 31.16 -12.57 -6.57
N GLY A 562 30.56 -13.41 -5.71
CA GLY A 562 29.83 -12.99 -4.50
C GLY A 562 28.39 -12.53 -4.73
N GLU A 563 27.88 -12.57 -5.97
CA GLU A 563 26.50 -12.23 -6.32
C GLU A 563 25.74 -13.46 -6.83
N LEU A 564 24.44 -13.54 -6.49
CA LEU A 564 23.56 -14.65 -6.81
C LEU A 564 22.15 -14.14 -7.13
N VAL A 565 21.57 -14.62 -8.23
CA VAL A 565 20.14 -14.49 -8.52
C VAL A 565 19.50 -15.88 -8.50
N VAL A 566 18.51 -16.08 -7.62
CA VAL A 566 17.66 -17.29 -7.62
C VAL A 566 16.34 -16.97 -8.29
N ARG A 567 15.90 -17.82 -9.23
CA ARG A 567 14.61 -17.75 -9.92
C ARG A 567 13.72 -18.89 -9.42
N LEU A 568 12.49 -18.56 -9.02
CA LEU A 568 11.50 -19.52 -8.55
C LEU A 568 10.21 -19.31 -9.35
N LYS A 569 9.70 -20.36 -10.01
CA LYS A 569 8.34 -20.39 -10.53
C LYS A 569 7.50 -21.34 -9.69
N ALA A 570 6.47 -20.85 -9.02
CA ALA A 570 5.66 -21.65 -8.10
C ALA A 570 4.20 -21.16 -7.97
N SER A 571 3.30 -22.06 -7.59
CA SER A 571 1.92 -21.78 -7.15
C SER A 571 1.66 -22.36 -5.76
N ALA A 572 0.66 -21.82 -5.06
CA ALA A 572 0.19 -22.35 -3.80
C ALA A 572 -1.28 -21.97 -3.55
N ASP A 573 -2.04 -22.86 -2.94
CA ASP A 573 -3.42 -22.56 -2.52
C ASP A 573 -3.41 -21.56 -1.35
N PRO A 574 -4.46 -20.76 -1.13
CA PRO A 574 -4.50 -19.74 -0.06
C PRO A 574 -4.12 -20.27 1.34
N PRO A 575 -3.66 -19.40 2.27
CA PRO A 575 -3.48 -19.80 3.66
C PRO A 575 -4.79 -20.38 4.25
N ARG A 576 -4.69 -21.38 5.15
CA ARG A 576 -5.85 -22.06 5.73
C ARG A 576 -6.88 -21.08 6.30
N GLY A 577 -8.12 -21.13 5.80
CA GLY A 577 -9.24 -20.29 6.23
C GLY A 577 -9.32 -18.91 5.55
N MET A 578 -8.36 -18.55 4.70
CA MET A 578 -8.36 -17.30 3.93
C MET A 578 -9.10 -17.48 2.58
N PRO A 579 -9.71 -16.42 2.02
CA PRO A 579 -10.36 -16.48 0.72
C PRO A 579 -9.33 -16.52 -0.42
N ARG A 580 -9.76 -16.94 -1.62
CA ARG A 580 -8.89 -17.07 -2.82
C ARG A 580 -8.14 -15.80 -3.21
N GLU A 581 -8.69 -14.63 -2.88
CA GLU A 581 -8.04 -13.35 -3.10
C GLU A 581 -6.74 -13.21 -2.30
N CYS A 582 -6.54 -13.98 -1.20
CA CYS A 582 -5.35 -13.94 -0.36
C CYS A 582 -4.25 -14.89 -0.85
N ALA A 583 -3.18 -14.34 -1.44
CA ALA A 583 -1.98 -15.09 -1.74
C ALA A 583 -1.16 -15.42 -0.47
N ARG A 584 -0.39 -16.50 -0.53
CA ARG A 584 0.67 -16.81 0.45
C ARG A 584 1.91 -15.96 0.23
N ILE A 585 2.75 -15.84 1.24
CA ILE A 585 4.13 -15.35 1.11
C ILE A 585 5.13 -16.52 1.00
N VAL A 586 6.12 -16.36 0.12
CA VAL A 586 7.41 -17.06 0.20
C VAL A 586 8.52 -16.07 0.57
N LYS A 587 9.41 -16.49 1.46
CA LYS A 587 10.58 -15.73 1.93
C LYS A 587 11.84 -16.49 1.50
N VAL A 588 12.83 -15.81 0.92
CA VAL A 588 14.10 -16.41 0.51
C VAL A 588 15.27 -15.65 1.13
N SER A 589 16.13 -16.34 1.86
CA SER A 589 17.27 -15.75 2.58
C SER A 589 18.57 -16.53 2.34
N LEU A 590 19.71 -15.84 2.45
CA LEU A 590 21.02 -16.50 2.50
C LEU A 590 21.19 -17.29 3.80
N VAL A 591 21.83 -18.45 3.72
CA VAL A 591 22.24 -19.26 4.88
C VAL A 591 23.55 -18.71 5.44
N GLU A 592 23.47 -17.74 6.34
CA GLU A 592 24.64 -17.21 7.07
C GLU A 592 25.14 -18.21 8.14
N PRO A 593 26.44 -18.58 8.14
CA PRO A 593 27.04 -19.31 9.25
C PRO A 593 27.13 -18.42 10.51
N GLY A 594 26.36 -18.75 11.55
CA GLY A 594 26.56 -18.19 12.89
C GLY A 594 26.14 -16.73 13.11
N ARG A 595 25.19 -16.20 12.33
CA ARG A 595 24.68 -14.82 12.50
C ARG A 595 24.19 -14.59 13.94
N PRO A 596 24.69 -13.56 14.66
CA PRO A 596 24.19 -13.23 16.00
C PRO A 596 22.74 -12.76 15.96
N ALA A 597 21.99 -13.05 17.02
CA ALA A 597 20.59 -12.64 17.14
C ALA A 597 20.43 -11.10 17.08
N ALA A 598 19.29 -10.64 16.55
CA ALA A 598 19.04 -9.24 16.17
C ALA A 598 19.09 -8.18 17.30
N ALA A 599 19.35 -8.59 18.55
CA ALA A 599 19.37 -7.73 19.73
C ALA A 599 20.68 -6.92 19.92
N SER A 600 21.75 -7.22 19.15
CA SER A 600 23.09 -6.66 19.37
C SER A 600 23.45 -5.41 18.54
N MET A 601 22.56 -4.93 17.67
CA MET A 601 22.90 -3.88 16.68
C MET A 601 22.55 -2.44 17.13
N PRO A 602 23.35 -1.42 16.73
CA PRO A 602 23.06 -0.02 17.04
C PRO A 602 21.71 0.48 16.52
N LYS A 603 21.03 1.28 17.36
CA LYS A 603 19.69 1.79 17.13
C LYS A 603 19.68 2.91 16.08
N GLY A 604 19.50 2.54 14.81
CA GLY A 604 19.41 3.46 13.68
C GLY A 604 20.15 3.00 12.42
N ALA A 605 20.94 1.93 12.50
CA ALA A 605 21.60 1.34 11.34
C ALA A 605 20.58 0.80 10.31
N GLU A 606 20.89 0.94 9.02
CA GLU A 606 20.12 0.34 7.92
C GLU A 606 20.23 -1.19 8.02
N ARG A 607 19.10 -1.85 8.26
CA ARG A 607 19.07 -3.31 8.42
C ARG A 607 18.98 -3.96 7.03
N PRO A 608 19.98 -4.74 6.59
CA PRO A 608 19.80 -5.60 5.42
C PRO A 608 18.63 -6.55 5.70
N PRO A 609 17.71 -6.75 4.76
CA PRO A 609 16.51 -7.54 4.94
C PRO A 609 16.90 -8.96 5.31
N GLN A 610 16.11 -9.56 6.21
CA GLN A 610 16.38 -10.92 6.70
C GLN A 610 16.14 -11.98 5.60
N TYR A 611 15.30 -11.63 4.63
CA TYR A 611 14.86 -12.40 3.47
C TYR A 611 14.33 -11.42 2.43
N LEU A 612 14.36 -11.82 1.16
CA LEU A 612 13.59 -11.21 0.07
C LEU A 612 12.24 -11.95 -0.02
N MET A 613 11.17 -11.30 -0.46
CA MET A 613 9.84 -11.95 -0.53
C MET A 613 9.21 -11.98 -1.92
N ALA A 614 8.23 -12.87 -2.09
CA ALA A 614 7.27 -12.87 -3.19
C ALA A 614 5.91 -13.42 -2.72
N TYR A 615 4.87 -13.21 -3.51
CA TYR A 615 3.55 -13.82 -3.28
C TYR A 615 3.38 -15.08 -4.16
N LEU A 616 2.67 -16.08 -3.63
CA LEU A 616 2.28 -17.30 -4.33
C LEU A 616 0.76 -17.50 -4.21
N GLY A 617 0.08 -17.64 -5.34
CA GLY A 617 -1.36 -17.94 -5.42
C GLY A 617 -1.64 -19.17 -6.27
N GLU A 618 -2.92 -19.41 -6.55
CA GLU A 618 -3.39 -20.62 -7.26
C GLU A 618 -2.75 -20.76 -8.65
N ARG A 619 -2.52 -19.63 -9.35
CA ARG A 619 -1.77 -19.55 -10.61
C ARG A 619 -0.29 -19.38 -10.32
N ALA A 620 0.56 -20.09 -11.06
CA ALA A 620 2.01 -20.00 -10.88
C ALA A 620 2.54 -18.61 -11.21
N PHE A 621 3.31 -18.06 -10.29
CA PHE A 621 4.04 -16.81 -10.43
C PHE A 621 5.54 -17.09 -10.52
N GLU A 622 6.25 -16.23 -11.25
CA GLU A 622 7.70 -16.30 -11.40
C GLU A 622 8.36 -15.13 -10.67
N ALA A 623 9.19 -15.47 -9.67
CA ALA A 623 9.83 -14.54 -8.76
C ALA A 623 11.35 -14.64 -8.83
N THR A 624 12.02 -13.51 -8.62
CA THR A 624 13.47 -13.35 -8.68
C THR A 624 14.00 -12.89 -7.33
N PHE A 625 15.11 -13.47 -6.87
CA PHE A 625 15.72 -13.21 -5.56
C PHE A 625 17.21 -12.90 -5.73
N TYR A 626 17.56 -11.61 -5.71
CA TYR A 626 18.90 -11.11 -5.99
C TYR A 626 19.68 -10.76 -4.72
N PHE A 627 20.74 -11.51 -4.46
CA PHE A 627 21.62 -11.38 -3.31
C PHE A 627 23.00 -10.83 -3.74
N ARG A 628 23.29 -9.59 -3.34
CA ARG A 628 24.57 -8.88 -3.63
C ARG A 628 25.79 -9.38 -2.83
N GLN A 629 25.56 -10.22 -1.83
CA GLN A 629 26.54 -10.59 -0.80
C GLN A 629 26.41 -12.09 -0.45
N ALA A 630 26.24 -12.92 -1.49
CA ALA A 630 26.07 -14.37 -1.36
C ALA A 630 27.36 -15.09 -0.93
N GLY A 631 28.53 -14.46 -1.15
CA GLY A 631 29.84 -15.07 -0.93
C GLY A 631 30.20 -16.10 -2.03
N PRO A 632 31.43 -16.65 -2.01
CA PRO A 632 31.91 -17.55 -3.07
C PRO A 632 31.17 -18.91 -3.12
N MET A 633 30.57 -19.32 -2.00
CA MET A 633 29.81 -20.56 -1.88
C MET A 633 28.59 -20.30 -0.99
N ALA A 634 27.42 -20.14 -1.61
CA ALA A 634 26.20 -19.75 -0.93
C ALA A 634 25.30 -20.96 -0.60
N GLY A 635 24.36 -20.72 0.31
CA GLY A 635 23.14 -21.50 0.45
C GLY A 635 21.95 -20.56 0.60
N VAL A 636 20.76 -21.04 0.25
CA VAL A 636 19.50 -20.30 0.44
C VAL A 636 18.46 -21.13 1.19
N ASP A 637 17.74 -20.48 2.08
CA ASP A 637 16.51 -21.00 2.69
C ASP A 637 15.31 -20.42 1.95
N LEU A 638 14.36 -21.28 1.57
CA LEU A 638 13.03 -20.91 1.07
C LEU A 638 12.01 -21.28 2.14
N GLU A 639 11.40 -20.28 2.77
CA GLU A 639 10.33 -20.47 3.77
C GLU A 639 8.98 -20.09 3.17
N PHE A 640 8.01 -21.01 3.29
CA PHE A 640 6.67 -20.87 2.72
C PHE A 640 5.63 -20.74 3.83
N GLU A 641 4.72 -19.78 3.70
CA GLU A 641 3.62 -19.55 4.63
C GLU A 641 2.57 -20.70 4.59
N SER A 642 2.04 -21.08 5.75
CA SER A 642 1.03 -22.12 5.95
C SER A 642 1.43 -23.56 5.57
N ALA A 643 0.89 -24.54 6.29
CA ALA A 643 1.21 -25.96 6.15
C ALA A 643 0.88 -26.62 4.80
N GLY A 644 -0.11 -26.07 4.07
CA GLY A 644 -0.64 -26.66 2.84
C GLY A 644 0.38 -26.72 1.70
N PRO A 645 0.11 -27.48 0.63
CA PRO A 645 1.06 -27.71 -0.45
C PRO A 645 1.45 -26.41 -1.19
N VAL A 646 2.67 -26.42 -1.71
CA VAL A 646 3.26 -25.47 -2.65
C VAL A 646 3.81 -26.28 -3.82
N ARG A 647 3.57 -25.82 -5.05
CA ARG A 647 3.93 -26.51 -6.29
C ARG A 647 4.99 -25.70 -7.01
N ILE A 648 6.21 -26.22 -7.10
CA ILE A 648 7.36 -25.58 -7.75
C ILE A 648 7.50 -26.15 -9.15
N GLU A 649 7.43 -25.28 -10.16
CA GLU A 649 7.55 -25.58 -11.59
C GLU A 649 8.93 -25.24 -12.16
N ALA A 650 9.67 -24.34 -11.51
CA ALA A 650 11.07 -24.06 -11.81
C ALA A 650 11.81 -23.55 -10.58
N LEU A 651 13.07 -23.96 -10.42
CA LEU A 651 14.02 -23.39 -9.48
C LEU A 651 15.41 -23.37 -10.14
N THR A 652 15.97 -22.21 -10.42
CA THR A 652 17.33 -22.05 -10.99
C THR A 652 18.12 -21.00 -10.23
N ALA A 653 19.45 -21.05 -10.31
CA ALA A 653 20.35 -20.16 -9.57
C ALA A 653 21.51 -19.71 -10.46
N HIS A 654 21.79 -18.41 -10.51
CA HIS A 654 22.70 -17.80 -11.47
C HIS A 654 23.71 -16.90 -10.73
N ALA A 655 25.00 -17.21 -10.85
CA ALA A 655 26.08 -16.53 -10.13
C ALA A 655 26.51 -15.22 -10.83
N HIS A 656 25.68 -14.18 -10.73
CA HIS A 656 25.84 -12.93 -11.47
C HIS A 656 25.06 -11.77 -10.80
N GLY A 657 25.40 -10.53 -11.13
CA GLY A 657 24.59 -9.36 -10.76
C GLY A 657 23.28 -9.28 -11.55
N ASP A 658 22.21 -8.77 -10.93
CA ASP A 658 20.89 -8.63 -11.57
C ASP A 658 20.79 -7.40 -12.49
N ALA A 659 21.72 -7.26 -13.43
CA ALA A 659 21.66 -6.22 -14.44
C ALA A 659 20.41 -6.43 -15.34
N MET A 660 19.60 -5.39 -15.52
CA MET A 660 18.32 -5.47 -16.21
C MET A 660 18.22 -4.50 -17.38
N VAL A 661 17.47 -4.89 -18.41
CA VAL A 661 17.15 -4.05 -19.57
C VAL A 661 15.68 -4.16 -19.96
N ARG A 662 15.11 -3.11 -20.55
CA ARG A 662 13.79 -3.16 -21.19
C ARG A 662 13.73 -2.29 -22.45
N ALA A 663 13.18 -2.85 -23.51
CA ALA A 663 13.04 -2.20 -24.81
C ALA A 663 11.65 -1.60 -24.99
N PHE A 664 11.59 -0.42 -25.62
CA PHE A 664 10.37 0.29 -25.97
C PHE A 664 10.38 0.62 -27.47
N GLU A 665 9.24 1.03 -28.02
CA GLU A 665 9.11 1.46 -29.43
C GLU A 665 10.15 2.53 -29.81
N ARG A 666 10.32 3.52 -28.92
CA ARG A 666 11.02 4.80 -29.15
C ARG A 666 12.20 5.00 -28.18
N GLY A 667 12.60 3.97 -27.44
CA GLY A 667 13.68 4.05 -26.46
C GLY A 667 14.03 2.73 -25.78
N ALA A 668 14.90 2.82 -24.77
CA ALA A 668 15.32 1.71 -23.93
C ALA A 668 15.59 2.21 -22.50
N VAL A 669 15.48 1.30 -21.52
CA VAL A 669 15.82 1.58 -20.12
C VAL A 669 16.75 0.50 -19.61
N LEU A 670 17.81 0.93 -18.92
CA LEU A 670 18.87 0.10 -18.36
C LEU A 670 18.91 0.28 -16.84
N ALA A 671 19.17 -0.78 -16.09
CA ALA A 671 19.37 -0.72 -14.64
C ALA A 671 20.52 -1.62 -14.21
N ASN A 672 21.47 -1.06 -13.48
CA ASN A 672 22.51 -1.79 -12.77
C ASN A 672 22.26 -1.68 -11.26
N PRO A 673 21.54 -2.63 -10.64
CA PRO A 673 21.34 -2.66 -9.21
C PRO A 673 22.56 -3.20 -8.45
N SER A 674 23.67 -3.58 -9.10
CA SER A 674 24.89 -4.06 -8.41
C SER A 674 25.67 -2.94 -7.74
N LYS A 675 26.53 -3.33 -6.78
CA LYS A 675 27.57 -2.47 -6.20
C LYS A 675 28.85 -2.42 -7.05
N ARG A 676 28.86 -3.06 -8.23
CA ARG A 676 29.93 -2.99 -9.24
C ARG A 676 29.42 -2.33 -10.53
N PRO A 677 30.28 -1.70 -11.36
CA PRO A 677 29.90 -1.26 -12.70
C PRO A 677 29.49 -2.45 -13.58
N TYR A 678 28.60 -2.22 -14.54
CA TYR A 678 28.16 -3.24 -15.50
C TYR A 678 28.11 -2.70 -16.92
N THR A 679 28.70 -3.43 -17.88
CA THR A 679 28.70 -3.08 -19.30
C THR A 679 27.62 -3.82 -20.05
N PHE A 680 26.69 -3.06 -20.62
CA PHE A 680 25.64 -3.53 -21.52
C PHE A 680 26.17 -3.54 -22.96
N ASP A 681 25.97 -4.66 -23.65
CA ASP A 681 26.25 -4.83 -25.08
C ASP A 681 24.97 -4.50 -25.87
N LEU A 682 24.83 -3.23 -26.25
CA LEU A 682 23.64 -2.70 -26.93
C LEU A 682 23.55 -3.21 -28.37
N GLY A 683 24.69 -3.44 -29.03
CA GLY A 683 24.77 -4.01 -30.37
C GLY A 683 24.23 -5.44 -30.43
N ARG A 684 24.54 -6.27 -29.43
CA ARG A 684 23.93 -7.62 -29.24
C ARG A 684 22.47 -7.55 -28.82
N LEU A 685 22.13 -6.70 -27.85
CA LEU A 685 20.78 -6.65 -27.28
C LEU A 685 19.75 -6.13 -28.29
N TRP A 686 20.12 -5.11 -29.08
CA TRP A 686 19.22 -4.46 -30.04
C TRP A 686 19.91 -4.17 -31.40
N PRO A 687 20.25 -5.23 -32.17
CA PRO A 687 20.99 -5.09 -33.43
C PRO A 687 20.37 -4.07 -34.39
N GLY A 688 21.20 -3.16 -34.90
CA GLY A 688 20.80 -2.15 -35.89
C GLY A 688 19.98 -0.97 -35.34
N ARG A 689 19.72 -0.88 -34.03
CA ARG A 689 19.10 0.31 -33.40
C ARG A 689 20.17 1.27 -32.92
N ALA A 690 19.92 2.56 -33.04
CA ALA A 690 20.77 3.61 -32.47
C ALA A 690 20.06 4.35 -31.34
N PHE A 691 20.82 4.82 -30.35
CA PHE A 691 20.30 5.47 -29.16
C PHE A 691 21.05 6.78 -28.85
N ARG A 692 20.37 7.67 -28.11
CA ARG A 692 20.97 8.83 -27.44
C ARG A 692 20.55 8.91 -25.98
N ARG A 693 21.32 9.62 -25.19
CA ARG A 693 20.94 10.08 -23.84
C ARG A 693 19.83 11.13 -23.93
N LEU A 694 19.11 11.34 -22.82
CA LEU A 694 18.27 12.53 -22.66
C LEU A 694 19.16 13.79 -22.66
N LYS A 695 18.57 14.96 -22.90
CA LYS A 695 19.24 16.25 -22.69
C LYS A 695 18.64 16.92 -21.44
N ALA A 696 19.45 17.13 -20.41
CA ALA A 696 19.02 17.58 -19.09
C ALA A 696 18.48 19.02 -19.09
N THR A 697 17.44 19.25 -18.29
CA THR A 697 17.02 20.60 -17.89
C THR A 697 18.09 21.21 -16.98
N ARG A 698 18.39 22.50 -17.16
CA ARG A 698 19.40 23.25 -16.39
C ARG A 698 19.24 23.07 -14.87
N GLY A 699 20.09 22.24 -14.28
CA GLY A 699 20.12 22.00 -12.83
C GLY A 699 19.85 20.56 -12.40
N GLN A 700 19.54 19.66 -13.34
CA GLN A 700 19.55 18.21 -13.15
C GLN A 700 20.88 17.62 -13.71
N ASP A 701 20.95 16.31 -13.96
CA ASP A 701 22.19 15.61 -14.32
C ASP A 701 22.64 15.87 -15.78
N THR A 702 23.31 17.00 -16.00
CA THR A 702 23.90 17.33 -17.31
C THR A 702 25.11 16.46 -17.69
N ALA A 703 25.56 15.54 -16.83
CA ALA A 703 26.70 14.66 -17.12
C ALA A 703 26.25 13.30 -17.68
N ALA A 704 25.15 12.74 -17.17
CA ALA A 704 24.55 11.52 -17.71
C ALA A 704 23.48 11.79 -18.79
N ASN A 705 22.81 12.96 -18.74
CA ASN A 705 21.82 13.40 -19.72
C ASN A 705 22.38 14.60 -20.50
N ASP A 706 23.42 14.37 -21.30
CA ASP A 706 24.11 15.35 -22.15
C ASP A 706 23.51 15.48 -23.58
N GLY A 707 22.59 14.59 -23.94
CA GLY A 707 22.01 14.46 -25.28
C GLY A 707 22.88 13.69 -26.31
N SER A 708 24.03 13.13 -25.90
CA SER A 708 24.96 12.48 -26.84
C SER A 708 24.47 11.12 -27.33
N ALA A 709 24.99 10.70 -28.50
CA ALA A 709 24.74 9.37 -29.05
C ALA A 709 25.47 8.29 -28.25
N VAL A 710 24.84 7.14 -28.09
CA VAL A 710 25.42 5.97 -27.39
C VAL A 710 25.84 4.94 -28.43
N GLY A 711 27.07 4.42 -28.30
CA GLY A 711 27.60 3.37 -29.17
C GLY A 711 27.12 1.96 -28.79
N ASP A 712 27.67 0.95 -29.46
CA ASP A 712 27.23 -0.45 -29.31
C ASP A 712 27.48 -1.07 -27.93
N SER A 713 28.22 -0.40 -27.03
CA SER A 713 28.33 -0.78 -25.63
C SER A 713 28.32 0.42 -24.69
N LEU A 714 27.85 0.20 -23.46
CA LEU A 714 27.68 1.23 -22.44
C LEU A 714 27.88 0.64 -21.04
N THR A 715 28.78 1.22 -20.26
CA THR A 715 28.93 0.91 -18.83
C THR A 715 28.09 1.83 -17.97
N LEU A 716 27.24 1.27 -17.09
CA LEU A 716 26.65 2.00 -15.96
C LEU A 716 27.47 1.75 -14.69
N GLN A 717 27.51 2.74 -13.81
CA GLN A 717 28.18 2.61 -12.52
C GLN A 717 27.36 1.79 -11.52
N ALA A 718 27.90 1.59 -10.32
CA ALA A 718 27.19 0.95 -9.22
C ALA A 718 25.90 1.72 -8.86
N LEU A 719 24.80 0.99 -8.65
CA LEU A 719 23.48 1.52 -8.27
C LEU A 719 22.95 2.62 -9.22
N GLU A 720 23.11 2.43 -10.53
CA GLU A 720 22.70 3.40 -11.56
C GLU A 720 21.63 2.84 -12.51
N GLY A 721 20.64 3.67 -12.85
CA GLY A 721 19.77 3.47 -14.02
C GLY A 721 20.07 4.47 -15.14
N LEU A 722 19.65 4.17 -16.37
CA LEU A 722 19.70 5.13 -17.49
C LEU A 722 18.50 4.97 -18.45
N PHE A 723 18.02 6.10 -18.95
CA PHE A 723 16.95 6.20 -19.93
C PHE A 723 17.53 6.66 -21.28
N LEU A 724 17.21 5.93 -22.35
CA LEU A 724 17.73 6.14 -23.69
C LEU A 724 16.60 6.37 -24.69
N VAL A 725 16.76 7.37 -25.56
CA VAL A 725 15.85 7.67 -26.67
C VAL A 725 16.42 7.03 -27.94
N ARG A 726 15.57 6.35 -28.71
CA ARG A 726 15.97 5.73 -29.98
C ARG A 726 16.09 6.81 -31.07
N THR A 727 17.19 6.78 -31.81
CA THR A 727 17.47 7.70 -32.93
C THR A 727 17.40 7.01 -34.30
N ARG A 728 17.50 5.68 -34.35
CA ARG A 728 17.34 4.84 -35.56
C ARG A 728 16.80 3.46 -35.20
#